data_AF-A0A0D0P968-F1
#
_entry.id   AF-A0A0D0P968-F1
#
_cell.length_a   1.000
_cell.length_b   1.000
_cell.length_c   1.000
_cell.angle_alpha   90.00
_cell.angle_beta   90.00
_cell.angle_gamma   90.00
#
_symmetry.space_group_name_H-M   'P 1'
#
loop_
_entity.id
_entity.type
_entity.pdbx_description
1 polymer ?
#
loop_
_entity_poly.entity_id
_entity_poly.type
_entity_poly.pdbx_seq_one_letter_code
_entity_poly.pdbx_strand_id
1 'polypeptide(L)'
;MYAKPEHPYYFAAPAYRESSSGVVSLHYLCHMLNLSGREAYICGSDVVNPDLKTPVITSAIKQRHKAAGKVPIAVYPEVFPGNPLNCSVVARFLLNFEGFLTGNSMDAAPTDLFFYYAARLAEHRGDPDGDLLCLPTIDIEMFSSVGTDAVREGSYLYQNRHPLEKIDYAQLPADIRLLSMANPLTLPELAKVLRKAEVMYSYEWSMTCVMAVLCGCPVIFIPGHGVDQPLLDTSFFGSVGFAMLDQPDPLAHARASLGDALPRYVERTASFWQQLDVFIARTQATAAREAVGNRLGALDWLRQRYPTAQQLRLVNERLAIPTAPSFTVLVRDDGNPLALAHTLDSLDRQLYQRIHVCVMGSVDPARANVQWLACDPRQPVTAINGLLAGIQSDWVMMVEAGEEFVAAGLQVTALNLLDAPDNCLAVYADEALRMAGVVNVALRPDLNLDLLLANPASFSRHWMYRREALVQLCGFDETCGGAFELAYQLRLISEQGGQSVGHVSEPLLIANEPRPSDCADERAVIDAHLQARGYVQGQAIALDMQPGGYRIDYGHERQASVSIVIYLEGQLVNFQRCLESLLIQTSAVDFEVLLVEPGGDDPALLEWLALVEEMGEGRFQVLRFMPGQSRAAMCNAAAQEARGEYLLWLDAHAAVLEPGWLHALLNQAQRPEVGAVGGKSQDNQGRIRQAGLVLGLGGTVGRAFEGVSSQVAGYMGRLGLEQSCCAVDGECLMLRRALFLEAGGFDTDPLLAPWTSIDLCLKLYQAGYLNVWTPFTRLLVDPLPAPRASREQEDALFARWMPQLARDPGYNANFSLRAGEGFTLENNDLSWYPLQGSVPRLLVCITDPQATGHSRLIQPLRAMLEAGQVEGTAVST
;
A
#
# COMPACT_ATOMS: atom_id res chain seq x y z
N MET A 1 26.08 -15.01 -22.52
CA MET A 1 25.63 -13.62 -22.65
C MET A 1 24.77 -13.33 -21.42
N TYR A 2 25.32 -12.65 -20.42
CA TYR A 2 24.58 -12.35 -19.19
C TYR A 2 23.44 -11.40 -19.54
N ALA A 3 22.20 -11.80 -19.25
CA ALA A 3 21.03 -10.95 -19.46
C ALA A 3 21.23 -9.63 -18.72
N LYS A 4 20.97 -8.50 -19.39
CA LYS A 4 20.95 -7.20 -18.72
C LYS A 4 19.94 -7.28 -17.55
N PRO A 5 20.18 -6.59 -16.42
CA PRO A 5 19.23 -6.52 -15.31
C PRO A 5 18.03 -5.67 -15.73
N GLU A 6 17.17 -6.24 -16.57
CA GLU A 6 15.98 -5.62 -17.16
C GLU A 6 14.70 -6.33 -16.71
N HIS A 7 13.59 -5.61 -16.84
CA HIS A 7 12.25 -6.01 -16.49
C HIS A 7 11.63 -6.92 -17.57
N PRO A 8 10.91 -7.99 -17.20
CA PRO A 8 10.42 -8.99 -18.15
C PRO A 8 9.13 -8.52 -18.85
N TYR A 9 8.90 -8.98 -20.08
CA TYR A 9 7.67 -8.70 -20.83
C TYR A 9 6.70 -9.88 -20.78
N TYR A 10 5.44 -9.61 -20.48
CA TYR A 10 4.35 -10.58 -20.45
C TYR A 10 3.32 -10.23 -21.53
N PHE A 11 3.20 -11.08 -22.55
CA PHE A 11 2.30 -10.87 -23.68
C PHE A 11 0.96 -11.54 -23.43
N ALA A 12 -0.14 -10.77 -23.39
CA ALA A 12 -1.48 -11.37 -23.47
C ALA A 12 -1.78 -11.61 -24.96
N ALA A 13 -1.62 -12.86 -25.40
CA ALA A 13 -1.77 -13.23 -26.80
C ALA A 13 -2.60 -14.52 -26.94
N PRO A 14 -3.51 -14.60 -27.92
CA PRO A 14 -4.17 -15.85 -28.28
C PRO A 14 -3.17 -16.92 -28.75
N ALA A 15 -3.65 -18.16 -28.84
CA ALA A 15 -2.93 -19.29 -29.46
C ALA A 15 -2.39 -18.92 -30.84
N TYR A 16 -1.13 -19.27 -31.10
CA TYR A 16 -0.49 -18.96 -32.37
C TYR A 16 -1.25 -19.59 -33.53
N ARG A 17 -1.55 -18.77 -34.55
CA ARG A 17 -2.13 -19.19 -35.83
C ARG A 17 -1.70 -18.24 -36.94
N GLU A 18 -1.27 -18.80 -38.06
CA GLU A 18 -0.80 -18.02 -39.22
C GLU A 18 -1.92 -17.20 -39.86
N SER A 19 -3.18 -17.59 -39.63
CA SER A 19 -4.36 -16.95 -40.19
C SER A 19 -4.72 -15.60 -39.55
N SER A 20 -4.03 -15.18 -38.49
CA SER A 20 -4.27 -13.89 -37.84
C SER A 20 -2.99 -13.05 -37.78
N SER A 21 -2.95 -11.98 -38.59
CA SER A 21 -1.84 -11.03 -38.61
C SER A 21 -1.58 -10.40 -37.25
N GLY A 22 -2.63 -10.16 -36.46
CA GLY A 22 -2.49 -9.60 -35.11
C GLY A 22 -1.82 -10.58 -34.14
N VAL A 23 -2.22 -11.86 -34.18
CA VAL A 23 -1.58 -12.91 -33.37
C VAL A 23 -0.12 -13.10 -33.79
N VAL A 24 0.15 -13.17 -35.09
CA VAL A 24 1.51 -13.26 -35.63
C VAL A 24 2.36 -12.08 -35.16
N SER A 25 1.82 -10.86 -35.19
CA SER A 25 2.53 -9.64 -34.75
C SER A 25 2.93 -9.70 -33.27
N LEU A 26 2.04 -10.13 -32.38
CA LEU A 26 2.35 -10.24 -30.94
C LEU A 26 3.42 -11.29 -30.66
N HIS A 27 3.29 -12.47 -31.26
CA HIS A 27 4.28 -13.55 -31.11
C HIS A 27 5.62 -13.15 -31.74
N TYR A 28 5.61 -12.46 -32.88
CA TYR A 28 6.82 -11.96 -33.52
C TYR A 28 7.51 -10.86 -32.70
N LEU A 29 6.77 -9.93 -32.10
CA LEU A 29 7.35 -8.94 -31.18
C LEU A 29 7.99 -9.60 -29.95
N CYS A 30 7.32 -10.59 -29.35
CA CYS A 30 7.88 -11.42 -28.28
C CYS A 30 9.19 -12.10 -28.73
N HIS A 31 9.20 -12.67 -29.94
CA HIS A 31 10.39 -13.26 -30.54
C HIS A 31 11.54 -12.26 -30.71
N MET A 32 11.26 -11.07 -31.25
CA MET A 32 12.26 -10.01 -31.45
C MET A 32 12.86 -9.52 -30.13
N LEU A 33 12.03 -9.35 -29.09
CA LEU A 33 12.52 -9.02 -27.75
C LEU A 33 13.46 -10.09 -27.21
N ASN A 34 13.11 -11.37 -27.33
CA ASN A 34 13.97 -12.48 -26.92
C ASN A 34 15.27 -12.57 -27.74
N LEU A 35 15.24 -12.34 -29.06
CA LEU A 35 16.45 -12.30 -29.89
C LEU A 35 17.38 -11.15 -29.52
N SER A 36 16.80 -10.03 -29.13
CA SER A 36 17.54 -8.87 -28.67
C SER A 36 18.07 -9.03 -27.22
N GLY A 37 17.86 -10.18 -26.58
CA GLY A 37 18.42 -10.52 -25.27
C GLY A 37 17.56 -10.13 -24.06
N ARG A 38 16.28 -9.81 -24.27
CA ARG A 38 15.32 -9.52 -23.19
C ARG A 38 14.53 -10.78 -22.82
N GLU A 39 13.95 -10.79 -21.63
CA GLU A 39 13.06 -11.89 -21.18
C GLU A 39 11.61 -11.55 -21.56
N ALA A 40 11.04 -12.23 -22.57
CA ALA A 40 9.65 -12.04 -23.00
C ALA A 40 8.90 -13.37 -23.09
N TYR A 41 7.64 -13.40 -22.62
CA TYR A 41 6.85 -14.63 -22.50
C TYR A 41 5.41 -14.45 -22.97
N ILE A 42 4.84 -15.49 -23.58
CA ILE A 42 3.41 -15.58 -23.91
C ILE A 42 2.61 -16.00 -22.65
N CYS A 43 1.48 -15.32 -22.42
CA CYS A 43 0.54 -15.57 -21.33
C CYS A 43 -0.82 -15.99 -21.90
N GLY A 44 -1.43 -17.03 -21.32
CA GLY A 44 -2.81 -17.44 -21.64
C GLY A 44 -2.96 -18.42 -22.80
N SER A 45 -1.85 -18.92 -23.37
CA SER A 45 -1.88 -20.01 -24.35
C SER A 45 -0.60 -20.85 -24.31
N ASP A 46 -0.75 -22.16 -24.50
CA ASP A 46 0.36 -23.11 -24.64
C ASP A 46 0.76 -23.38 -26.09
N VAL A 47 0.01 -22.82 -27.06
CA VAL A 47 0.25 -23.01 -28.49
C VAL A 47 1.06 -21.84 -29.05
N VAL A 48 2.32 -22.11 -29.37
CA VAL A 48 3.29 -21.14 -29.89
C VAL A 48 3.89 -21.63 -31.21
N ASN A 49 4.51 -20.74 -31.99
CA ASN A 49 5.24 -21.15 -33.19
C ASN A 49 6.60 -21.78 -32.79
N PRO A 50 6.90 -23.04 -33.18
CA PRO A 50 8.15 -23.70 -32.83
C PRO A 50 9.41 -23.03 -33.40
N ASP A 51 9.27 -22.27 -34.49
CA ASP A 51 10.38 -21.56 -35.15
C ASP A 51 10.66 -20.19 -34.51
N LEU A 52 9.74 -19.68 -33.68
CA LEU A 52 9.89 -18.42 -32.96
C LEU A 52 10.34 -18.67 -31.51
N LYS A 53 11.21 -17.78 -31.01
CA LYS A 53 11.59 -17.74 -29.58
C LYS A 53 10.48 -17.09 -28.74
N THR A 54 9.38 -17.80 -28.56
CA THR A 54 8.20 -17.34 -27.82
C THR A 54 7.87 -18.29 -26.66
N PRO A 55 8.67 -18.31 -25.58
CA PRO A 55 8.43 -19.20 -24.45
C PRO A 55 7.13 -18.83 -23.72
N VAL A 56 6.47 -19.82 -23.12
CA VAL A 56 5.26 -19.63 -22.31
C VAL A 56 5.63 -19.32 -20.86
N ILE A 57 4.91 -18.40 -20.21
CA ILE A 57 5.15 -18.05 -18.81
C ILE A 57 4.68 -19.19 -17.88
N THR A 58 5.44 -19.46 -16.80
CA THR A 58 5.05 -20.43 -15.76
C THR A 58 5.00 -19.77 -14.38
N SER A 59 4.30 -20.39 -13.41
CA SER A 59 4.24 -19.90 -12.03
C SER A 59 5.63 -19.80 -11.39
N ALA A 60 6.54 -20.74 -11.67
CA ALA A 60 7.91 -20.71 -11.20
C ALA A 60 8.69 -19.50 -11.75
N ILE A 61 8.48 -19.14 -13.03
CA ILE A 61 9.11 -17.95 -13.62
C ILE A 61 8.56 -16.67 -12.98
N LYS A 62 7.24 -16.58 -12.76
CA LYS A 62 6.63 -15.44 -12.06
C LYS A 62 7.19 -15.28 -10.63
N GLN A 63 7.31 -16.38 -9.89
CA GLN A 63 7.91 -16.38 -8.54
C GLN A 63 9.37 -15.93 -8.57
N ARG A 64 10.17 -16.41 -9.54
CA ARG A 64 11.56 -15.97 -9.73
C ARG A 64 11.65 -14.46 -10.00
N HIS A 65 10.78 -13.90 -10.84
CA HIS A 65 10.76 -12.46 -11.12
C HIS A 65 10.37 -11.65 -9.87
N LYS A 66 9.35 -12.10 -9.13
CA LYS A 66 8.94 -11.49 -7.86
C LYS A 66 10.09 -11.50 -6.84
N ALA A 67 10.76 -12.65 -6.67
CA ALA A 67 11.91 -12.77 -5.76
C ALA A 67 13.10 -11.89 -6.16
N ALA A 68 13.25 -11.61 -7.46
CA ALA A 68 14.27 -10.71 -7.99
C ALA A 68 13.83 -9.23 -8.01
N GLY A 69 12.66 -8.87 -7.48
CA GLY A 69 12.14 -7.51 -7.49
C GLY A 69 11.86 -6.95 -8.89
N LYS A 70 11.66 -7.81 -9.89
CA LYS A 70 11.40 -7.41 -11.27
C LYS A 70 9.91 -7.07 -11.45
N VAL A 71 9.63 -5.85 -11.91
CA VAL A 71 8.30 -5.41 -12.39
C VAL A 71 8.05 -5.93 -13.81
N PRO A 72 7.04 -6.79 -14.06
CA PRO A 72 6.71 -7.22 -15.42
C PRO A 72 5.98 -6.13 -16.22
N ILE A 73 6.30 -6.03 -17.51
CA ILE A 73 5.65 -5.15 -18.48
C ILE A 73 4.62 -5.98 -19.26
N ALA A 74 3.34 -5.67 -19.12
CA ALA A 74 2.30 -6.32 -19.89
C ALA A 74 2.21 -5.71 -21.30
N VAL A 75 2.12 -6.55 -22.32
CA VAL A 75 2.01 -6.13 -23.73
C VAL A 75 0.82 -6.82 -24.38
N TYR A 76 -0.12 -6.05 -24.92
CA TYR A 76 -1.31 -6.58 -25.58
C TYR A 76 -2.04 -5.53 -26.43
N PRO A 77 -2.84 -5.95 -27.42
CA PRO A 77 -3.51 -5.05 -28.35
C PRO A 77 -4.86 -4.52 -27.82
N GLU A 78 -5.50 -3.68 -28.62
CA GLU A 78 -6.76 -2.98 -28.34
C GLU A 78 -7.98 -3.87 -28.06
N VAL A 79 -7.92 -5.16 -28.42
CA VAL A 79 -9.06 -6.09 -28.23
C VAL A 79 -9.24 -6.55 -26.79
N PHE A 80 -8.28 -6.27 -25.90
CA PHE A 80 -8.36 -6.62 -24.48
C PHE A 80 -8.78 -5.41 -23.65
N PRO A 81 -9.92 -5.47 -22.94
CA PRO A 81 -10.34 -4.39 -22.06
C PRO A 81 -9.51 -4.37 -20.76
N GLY A 82 -9.23 -3.17 -20.24
CA GLY A 82 -8.57 -2.98 -18.94
C GLY A 82 -7.20 -3.65 -18.86
N ASN A 83 -6.79 -4.11 -17.67
CA ASN A 83 -5.47 -4.72 -17.43
C ASN A 83 -5.57 -6.23 -17.11
N PRO A 84 -5.74 -7.11 -18.12
CA PRO A 84 -6.01 -8.53 -17.90
C PRO A 84 -4.87 -9.30 -17.23
N LEU A 85 -3.64 -8.76 -17.26
CA LEU A 85 -2.47 -9.39 -16.63
C LEU A 85 -2.15 -8.80 -15.25
N ASN A 86 -2.92 -7.81 -14.78
CA ASN A 86 -2.72 -7.10 -13.51
C ASN A 86 -1.25 -6.68 -13.28
N CYS A 87 -0.59 -6.17 -14.32
CA CYS A 87 0.79 -5.69 -14.25
C CYS A 87 0.84 -4.17 -14.09
N SER A 88 1.79 -3.68 -13.30
CA SER A 88 1.92 -2.25 -12.98
C SER A 88 2.36 -1.39 -14.17
N VAL A 89 2.96 -1.99 -15.21
CA VAL A 89 3.31 -1.32 -16.46
C VAL A 89 2.61 -2.00 -17.62
N VAL A 90 1.87 -1.22 -18.40
CA VAL A 90 1.10 -1.69 -19.57
C VAL A 90 1.60 -0.97 -20.82
N ALA A 91 1.88 -1.76 -21.86
CA ALA A 91 2.14 -1.28 -23.21
C ALA A 91 1.04 -1.78 -24.15
N ARG A 92 0.19 -0.86 -24.59
CA ARG A 92 -0.87 -1.07 -25.58
C ARG A 92 -0.25 -1.04 -26.97
N PHE A 93 -0.16 -2.20 -27.61
CA PHE A 93 0.33 -2.30 -28.98
C PHE A 93 -0.85 -2.34 -29.95
N LEU A 94 -1.24 -1.20 -30.49
CA LEU A 94 -2.42 -1.05 -31.33
C LEU A 94 -2.16 -1.62 -32.72
N LEU A 95 -2.88 -2.69 -33.03
CA LEU A 95 -2.81 -3.41 -34.31
C LEU A 95 -3.97 -3.01 -35.24
N ASN A 96 -5.04 -2.43 -34.68
CA ASN A 96 -6.19 -1.90 -35.41
C ASN A 96 -6.84 -0.74 -34.66
N PHE A 97 -7.88 -0.15 -35.26
CA PHE A 97 -8.72 0.85 -34.60
C PHE A 97 -9.47 0.23 -33.41
N GLU A 98 -9.59 1.00 -32.34
CA GLU A 98 -10.33 0.61 -31.14
C GLU A 98 -11.78 0.26 -31.47
N GLY A 99 -12.31 -0.78 -30.83
CA GLY A 99 -13.68 -1.26 -31.06
C GLY A 99 -13.93 -1.92 -32.42
N PHE A 100 -12.97 -1.92 -33.36
CA PHE A 100 -13.20 -2.44 -34.72
C PHE A 100 -13.55 -3.93 -34.76
N LEU A 101 -12.90 -4.75 -33.93
CA LEU A 101 -13.10 -6.22 -33.92
C LEU A 101 -14.15 -6.68 -32.91
N THR A 102 -14.19 -6.06 -31.73
CA THR A 102 -15.01 -6.52 -30.60
C THR A 102 -16.25 -5.66 -30.37
N GLY A 103 -16.31 -4.45 -30.92
CA GLY A 103 -17.32 -3.44 -30.60
C GLY A 103 -17.16 -2.78 -29.22
N ASN A 104 -16.16 -3.21 -28.44
CA ASN A 104 -15.95 -2.76 -27.06
C ASN A 104 -14.83 -1.72 -26.97
N SER A 105 -14.94 -0.81 -26.00
CA SER A 105 -13.87 0.06 -25.54
C SER A 105 -12.69 -0.74 -25.00
N MET A 106 -11.47 -0.22 -25.16
CA MET A 106 -10.26 -0.76 -24.58
C MET A 106 -10.16 -0.50 -23.07
N ASP A 107 -10.84 0.55 -22.58
CA ASP A 107 -10.77 1.00 -21.19
C ASP A 107 -9.32 1.19 -20.71
N ALA A 108 -8.51 1.85 -21.54
CA ALA A 108 -7.09 2.07 -21.28
C ALA A 108 -6.89 3.08 -20.13
N ALA A 109 -5.91 2.81 -19.25
CA ALA A 109 -5.59 3.72 -18.17
C ALA A 109 -4.75 4.93 -18.69
N PRO A 110 -4.81 6.10 -18.05
CA PRO A 110 -3.97 7.26 -18.44
C PRO A 110 -2.46 6.99 -18.38
N THR A 111 -2.05 5.98 -17.61
CA THR A 111 -0.66 5.55 -17.46
C THR A 111 -0.21 4.52 -18.50
N ASP A 112 -1.12 4.02 -19.34
CA ASP A 112 -0.80 3.03 -20.38
C ASP A 112 0.13 3.67 -21.42
N LEU A 113 1.16 2.93 -21.83
CA LEU A 113 2.04 3.34 -22.93
C LEU A 113 1.44 2.87 -24.25
N PHE A 114 1.31 3.76 -25.23
CA PHE A 114 0.74 3.44 -26.54
C PHE A 114 1.83 3.30 -27.60
N PHE A 115 1.74 2.22 -28.38
CA PHE A 115 2.58 1.96 -29.53
C PHE A 115 1.69 1.55 -30.70
N TYR A 116 1.99 2.05 -31.89
CA TYR A 116 1.09 1.96 -33.03
C TYR A 116 1.72 1.19 -34.19
N TYR A 117 1.02 0.19 -34.72
CA TYR A 117 1.49 -0.52 -35.91
C TYR A 117 1.57 0.37 -37.16
N ALA A 118 0.75 1.43 -37.23
CA ALA A 118 0.71 2.38 -38.34
C ALA A 118 0.31 3.80 -37.89
N ALA A 119 0.85 4.81 -38.56
CA ALA A 119 0.63 6.24 -38.25
C ALA A 119 -0.85 6.64 -38.17
N ARG A 120 -1.69 6.13 -39.08
CA ARG A 120 -3.14 6.39 -39.07
C ARG A 120 -3.85 5.98 -37.77
N LEU A 121 -3.31 5.00 -37.03
CA LEU A 121 -3.87 4.58 -35.75
C LEU A 121 -3.57 5.61 -34.65
N ALA A 122 -2.37 6.20 -34.70
CA ALA A 122 -1.93 7.25 -33.79
C ALA A 122 -2.69 8.55 -34.05
N GLU A 123 -2.78 8.97 -35.33
CA GLU A 123 -3.56 10.13 -35.77
C GLU A 123 -5.05 10.02 -35.36
N HIS A 124 -5.67 8.85 -35.54
CA HIS A 124 -7.06 8.63 -35.15
C HIS A 124 -7.29 8.75 -33.64
N ARG A 125 -6.27 8.46 -32.83
CA ARG A 125 -6.31 8.67 -31.37
C ARG A 125 -5.94 10.10 -30.95
N GLY A 126 -5.67 10.99 -31.89
CA GLY A 126 -5.26 12.37 -31.61
C GLY A 126 -3.79 12.51 -31.21
N ASP A 127 -2.95 11.53 -31.55
CA ASP A 127 -1.52 11.48 -31.22
C ASP A 127 -0.68 11.31 -32.50
N PRO A 128 -0.57 12.35 -33.35
CA PRO A 128 0.11 12.25 -34.64
C PRO A 128 1.61 11.94 -34.54
N ASP A 129 2.23 12.27 -33.41
CA ASP A 129 3.64 11.97 -33.11
C ASP A 129 3.80 10.69 -32.24
N GLY A 130 2.74 9.87 -32.17
CA GLY A 130 2.72 8.66 -31.36
C GLY A 130 3.80 7.65 -31.76
N ASP A 131 4.27 6.85 -30.78
CA ASP A 131 5.37 5.91 -31.01
C ASP A 131 4.95 4.81 -32.00
N LEU A 132 5.55 4.81 -33.18
CA LEU A 132 5.34 3.76 -34.16
C LEU A 132 6.13 2.50 -33.80
N LEU A 133 5.55 1.33 -34.08
CA LEU A 133 6.21 0.03 -33.99
C LEU A 133 5.73 -0.87 -35.14
N CYS A 134 6.32 -0.67 -36.32
CA CYS A 134 5.97 -1.38 -37.55
C CYS A 134 6.83 -2.64 -37.69
N LEU A 135 6.24 -3.82 -37.50
CA LEU A 135 6.95 -5.10 -37.49
C LEU A 135 7.17 -5.67 -38.92
N PRO A 136 8.39 -6.14 -39.26
CA PRO A 136 8.67 -6.85 -40.50
C PRO A 136 8.24 -8.33 -40.41
N THR A 137 6.93 -8.59 -40.31
CA THR A 137 6.41 -9.95 -40.08
C THR A 137 6.39 -10.84 -41.31
N ILE A 138 6.56 -10.29 -42.52
CA ILE A 138 6.59 -11.08 -43.76
C ILE A 138 8.02 -11.54 -44.04
N ASP A 139 8.17 -12.85 -44.22
CA ASP A 139 9.38 -13.46 -44.77
C ASP A 139 9.46 -13.12 -46.27
N ILE A 140 10.27 -12.11 -46.59
CA ILE A 140 10.46 -11.63 -47.96
C ILE A 140 11.25 -12.61 -48.84
N GLU A 141 11.93 -13.61 -48.29
CA GLU A 141 12.55 -14.67 -49.11
C GLU A 141 11.49 -15.69 -49.54
N MET A 142 10.55 -15.98 -48.63
CA MET A 142 9.40 -16.84 -48.91
C MET A 142 8.34 -16.16 -49.80
N PHE A 143 8.08 -14.88 -49.60
CA PHE A 143 7.10 -14.12 -50.38
C PHE A 143 7.83 -13.13 -51.29
N SER A 144 8.46 -13.64 -52.35
CA SER A 144 9.17 -12.85 -53.35
C SER A 144 9.03 -13.42 -54.75
N SER A 145 9.04 -12.52 -55.74
CA SER A 145 9.09 -12.81 -57.17
C SER A 145 10.51 -12.92 -57.73
N VAL A 146 11.55 -12.73 -56.91
CA VAL A 146 12.95 -12.75 -57.35
C VAL A 146 13.35 -14.20 -57.68
N GLY A 147 13.84 -14.43 -58.90
CA GLY A 147 14.33 -15.73 -59.35
C GLY A 147 13.25 -16.73 -59.81
N THR A 148 12.00 -16.28 -60.01
CA THR A 148 10.91 -17.13 -60.52
C THR A 148 10.61 -16.84 -62.00
N ASP A 149 11.10 -17.68 -62.92
CA ASP A 149 10.70 -17.70 -64.35
C ASP A 149 9.36 -18.46 -64.56
N ALA A 150 8.47 -18.42 -63.57
CA ALA A 150 7.22 -19.16 -63.63
C ALA A 150 6.21 -18.44 -64.53
N VAL A 151 5.63 -19.18 -65.48
CA VAL A 151 4.44 -18.71 -66.21
C VAL A 151 3.33 -18.49 -65.18
N ARG A 152 2.78 -17.27 -65.15
CA ARG A 152 1.69 -16.92 -64.23
C ARG A 152 0.35 -17.34 -64.83
N GLU A 153 -0.44 -18.07 -64.05
CA GLU A 153 -1.74 -18.59 -64.45
C GLU A 153 -2.70 -18.66 -63.26
N GLY A 154 -3.99 -18.48 -63.54
CA GLY A 154 -5.07 -18.66 -62.57
C GLY A 154 -5.47 -17.40 -61.82
N SER A 155 -6.78 -17.22 -61.70
CA SER A 155 -7.42 -16.14 -60.94
C SER A 155 -7.85 -16.64 -59.57
N TYR A 156 -7.57 -15.87 -58.52
CA TYR A 156 -7.87 -16.26 -57.14
C TYR A 156 -8.76 -15.23 -56.46
N LEU A 157 -9.66 -15.66 -55.57
CA LEU A 157 -10.47 -14.81 -54.70
C LEU A 157 -10.04 -15.02 -53.25
N TYR A 158 -9.54 -13.97 -52.60
CA TYR A 158 -9.28 -14.00 -51.15
C TYR A 158 -10.58 -13.82 -50.38
N GLN A 159 -10.82 -14.68 -49.38
CA GLN A 159 -12.01 -14.63 -48.54
C GLN A 159 -11.66 -14.81 -47.06
N ASN A 160 -12.14 -13.90 -46.21
CA ASN A 160 -11.96 -13.98 -44.76
C ASN A 160 -13.24 -13.59 -43.98
N ARG A 161 -13.55 -12.29 -43.88
CA ARG A 161 -14.68 -11.79 -43.09
C ARG A 161 -15.89 -11.45 -43.96
N HIS A 162 -15.71 -11.22 -45.25
CA HIS A 162 -16.79 -10.97 -46.17
C HIS A 162 -17.55 -12.29 -46.47
N PRO A 163 -18.88 -12.33 -46.28
CA PRO A 163 -19.65 -13.57 -46.45
C PRO A 163 -19.67 -14.05 -47.91
N LEU A 164 -19.47 -15.36 -48.12
CA LEU A 164 -19.42 -15.96 -49.46
C LEU A 164 -20.72 -15.74 -50.25
N GLU A 165 -21.86 -15.78 -49.57
CA GLU A 165 -23.19 -15.59 -50.15
C GLU A 165 -23.47 -14.15 -50.62
N LYS A 166 -22.62 -13.18 -50.23
CA LYS A 166 -22.73 -11.77 -50.64
C LYS A 166 -21.81 -11.40 -51.80
N ILE A 167 -21.00 -12.34 -52.28
CA ILE A 167 -20.06 -12.11 -53.37
C ILE A 167 -20.79 -12.13 -54.72
N ASP A 168 -20.64 -11.05 -55.49
CA ASP A 168 -21.10 -11.02 -56.88
C ASP A 168 -20.08 -11.70 -57.80
N TYR A 169 -20.26 -13.00 -58.00
CA TYR A 169 -19.40 -13.80 -58.88
C TYR A 169 -19.52 -13.43 -60.37
N ALA A 170 -20.55 -12.66 -60.79
CA ALA A 170 -20.66 -12.23 -62.17
C ALA A 170 -19.58 -11.20 -62.57
N GLN A 171 -18.97 -10.53 -61.58
CA GLN A 171 -17.88 -9.58 -61.76
C GLN A 171 -16.49 -10.24 -61.77
N LEU A 172 -16.43 -11.56 -61.57
CA LEU A 172 -15.20 -12.33 -61.41
C LEU A 172 -14.98 -13.29 -62.59
N PRO A 173 -13.72 -13.68 -62.89
CA PRO A 173 -13.43 -14.72 -63.87
C PRO A 173 -14.17 -16.03 -63.57
N ALA A 174 -14.68 -16.70 -64.60
CA ALA A 174 -15.49 -17.91 -64.46
C ALA A 174 -14.72 -19.10 -63.83
N ASP A 175 -13.39 -19.09 -63.91
CA ASP A 175 -12.49 -20.11 -63.38
C ASP A 175 -11.85 -19.72 -62.03
N ILE A 176 -12.39 -18.71 -61.34
CA ILE A 176 -11.82 -18.20 -60.10
C ILE A 176 -11.72 -19.26 -58.99
N ARG A 177 -10.55 -19.30 -58.33
CA ARG A 177 -10.25 -20.24 -57.24
C ARG A 177 -10.28 -19.54 -55.90
N LEU A 178 -10.85 -20.18 -54.89
CA LEU A 178 -10.99 -19.56 -53.56
C LEU A 178 -9.75 -19.78 -52.70
N LEU A 179 -9.24 -18.70 -52.10
CA LEU A 179 -8.28 -18.70 -51.00
C LEU A 179 -9.01 -18.28 -49.72
N SER A 180 -9.61 -19.25 -49.03
CA SER A 180 -10.44 -19.00 -47.84
C SER A 180 -9.65 -19.17 -46.54
N MET A 181 -9.79 -18.21 -45.63
CA MET A 181 -9.24 -18.31 -44.27
C MET A 181 -9.97 -19.32 -43.38
N ALA A 182 -11.13 -19.83 -43.79
CA ALA A 182 -11.80 -20.95 -43.11
C ALA A 182 -11.06 -22.28 -43.31
N ASN A 183 -10.29 -22.41 -44.39
CA ASN A 183 -9.40 -23.54 -44.64
C ASN A 183 -8.03 -23.01 -45.13
N PRO A 184 -7.23 -22.42 -44.23
CA PRO A 184 -6.04 -21.69 -44.60
C PRO A 184 -4.94 -22.64 -45.11
N LEU A 185 -4.27 -22.25 -46.20
CA LEU A 185 -3.02 -22.88 -46.62
C LEU A 185 -1.90 -22.55 -45.64
N THR A 186 -0.92 -23.44 -45.51
CA THR A 186 0.33 -23.10 -44.81
C THR A 186 1.06 -21.98 -45.55
N LEU A 187 1.86 -21.16 -44.85
CA LEU A 187 2.61 -20.07 -45.51
C LEU A 187 3.45 -20.53 -46.73
N PRO A 188 4.17 -21.67 -46.70
CA PRO A 188 4.89 -22.16 -47.88
C PRO A 188 3.99 -22.57 -49.05
N GLU A 189 2.81 -23.13 -48.79
CA GLU A 189 1.83 -23.47 -49.83
C GLU A 189 1.19 -22.22 -50.42
N LEU A 190 0.83 -21.27 -49.57
CA LEU A 190 0.31 -19.97 -49.98
C LEU A 190 1.32 -19.23 -50.86
N ALA A 191 2.60 -19.18 -50.45
CA ALA A 191 3.67 -18.59 -51.25
C ALA A 191 3.81 -19.25 -52.63
N LYS A 192 3.75 -20.59 -52.71
CA LYS A 192 3.78 -21.31 -53.99
C LYS A 192 2.62 -20.93 -54.90
N VAL A 193 1.42 -20.77 -54.35
CA VAL A 193 0.24 -20.33 -55.10
C VAL A 193 0.42 -18.88 -55.57
N LEU A 194 0.75 -17.97 -54.67
CA LEU A 194 0.86 -16.54 -54.98
C LEU A 194 1.98 -16.22 -55.99
N ARG A 195 3.10 -16.95 -55.96
CA ARG A 195 4.18 -16.79 -56.96
C ARG A 195 3.77 -17.17 -58.39
N LYS A 196 2.75 -18.02 -58.54
CA LYS A 196 2.24 -18.47 -59.84
C LYS A 196 0.92 -17.81 -60.24
N ALA A 197 0.19 -17.22 -59.29
CA ALA A 197 -1.09 -16.60 -59.56
C ALA A 197 -0.97 -15.46 -60.57
N GLU A 198 -1.94 -15.38 -61.49
CA GLU A 198 -2.03 -14.33 -62.48
C GLU A 198 -2.60 -13.03 -61.87
N VAL A 199 -3.60 -13.18 -61.00
CA VAL A 199 -4.30 -12.09 -60.31
C VAL A 199 -5.03 -12.63 -59.08
N MET A 200 -5.11 -11.82 -58.03
CA MET A 200 -5.96 -12.07 -56.87
C MET A 200 -7.02 -10.98 -56.73
N TYR A 201 -8.27 -11.36 -56.49
CA TYR A 201 -9.38 -10.46 -56.20
C TYR A 201 -9.68 -10.47 -54.70
N SER A 202 -10.10 -9.33 -54.15
CA SER A 202 -10.50 -9.24 -52.75
C SER A 202 -11.60 -8.20 -52.51
N TYR A 203 -12.56 -8.53 -51.66
CA TYR A 203 -13.53 -7.56 -51.10
C TYR A 203 -12.99 -6.89 -49.81
N GLU A 204 -11.81 -7.29 -49.35
CA GLU A 204 -11.32 -6.94 -48.03
C GLU A 204 -9.82 -6.69 -48.00
N TRP A 205 -9.39 -5.69 -47.24
CA TRP A 205 -7.98 -5.47 -46.96
C TRP A 205 -7.41 -6.51 -45.97
N SER A 206 -6.25 -7.09 -46.32
CA SER A 206 -5.52 -8.05 -45.49
C SER A 206 -4.02 -8.05 -45.84
N MET A 207 -3.17 -8.43 -44.89
CA MET A 207 -1.73 -8.64 -45.15
C MET A 207 -1.47 -9.73 -46.20
N THR A 208 -2.42 -10.63 -46.45
CA THR A 208 -2.36 -11.57 -47.59
C THR A 208 -2.30 -10.85 -48.93
N CYS A 209 -2.91 -9.67 -49.06
CA CYS A 209 -2.81 -8.84 -50.26
C CYS A 209 -1.39 -8.31 -50.46
N VAL A 210 -0.73 -7.91 -49.37
CA VAL A 210 0.69 -7.48 -49.37
C VAL A 210 1.61 -8.64 -49.77
N MET A 211 1.39 -9.84 -49.21
CA MET A 211 2.13 -11.06 -49.57
C MET A 211 1.93 -11.44 -51.05
N ALA A 212 0.73 -11.28 -51.59
CA ALA A 212 0.44 -11.53 -53.01
C ALA A 212 1.25 -10.59 -53.92
N VAL A 213 1.22 -9.29 -53.62
CA VAL A 213 1.97 -8.28 -54.38
C VAL A 213 3.48 -8.51 -54.30
N LEU A 214 4.02 -8.88 -53.14
CA LEU A 214 5.44 -9.23 -53.00
C LEU A 214 5.84 -10.48 -53.82
N CYS A 215 4.93 -11.44 -53.96
CA CYS A 215 5.08 -12.57 -54.89
C CYS A 215 4.90 -12.20 -56.38
N GLY A 216 4.64 -10.92 -56.68
CA GLY A 216 4.37 -10.39 -58.02
C GLY A 216 2.96 -10.73 -58.54
N CYS A 217 2.04 -11.10 -57.66
CA CYS A 217 0.62 -11.28 -57.99
C CYS A 217 -0.13 -9.95 -57.76
N PRO A 218 -0.66 -9.30 -58.81
CA PRO A 218 -1.44 -8.07 -58.66
C PRO A 218 -2.75 -8.37 -57.92
N VAL A 219 -3.20 -7.44 -57.08
CA VAL A 219 -4.45 -7.59 -56.32
C VAL A 219 -5.47 -6.54 -56.75
N ILE A 220 -6.65 -7.02 -57.14
CA ILE A 220 -7.76 -6.18 -57.57
C ILE A 220 -8.82 -6.17 -56.48
N PHE A 221 -9.10 -4.98 -55.96
CA PHE A 221 -10.10 -4.78 -54.92
C PHE A 221 -11.46 -4.48 -55.52
N ILE A 222 -12.50 -5.10 -54.97
CA ILE A 222 -13.87 -4.90 -55.44
C ILE A 222 -14.52 -3.81 -54.59
N PRO A 223 -15.06 -2.73 -55.20
CA PRO A 223 -15.66 -1.63 -54.45
C PRO A 223 -16.74 -2.09 -53.48
N GLY A 224 -16.62 -1.70 -52.22
CA GLY A 224 -17.58 -2.02 -51.16
C GLY A 224 -16.92 -2.48 -49.86
N HIS A 225 -17.73 -2.64 -48.79
CA HIS A 225 -17.29 -3.17 -47.50
C HIS A 225 -16.09 -2.47 -46.84
N GLY A 226 -16.01 -1.14 -47.01
CA GLY A 226 -14.95 -0.32 -46.42
C GLY A 226 -13.63 -0.34 -47.18
N VAL A 227 -13.60 -0.93 -48.39
CA VAL A 227 -12.47 -0.86 -49.33
C VAL A 227 -12.80 0.12 -50.46
N ASP A 228 -12.00 1.17 -50.56
CA ASP A 228 -12.06 2.20 -51.59
C ASP A 228 -10.65 2.70 -51.95
N GLN A 229 -10.56 3.58 -52.95
CA GLN A 229 -9.28 4.13 -53.40
C GLN A 229 -8.52 4.89 -52.28
N PRO A 230 -9.17 5.75 -51.47
CA PRO A 230 -8.53 6.36 -50.30
C PRO A 230 -7.91 5.38 -49.31
N LEU A 231 -8.58 4.24 -49.02
CA LEU A 231 -8.01 3.19 -48.18
C LEU A 231 -6.72 2.63 -48.81
N LEU A 232 -6.71 2.37 -50.12
CA LEU A 232 -5.53 1.84 -50.82
C LEU A 232 -4.38 2.84 -50.79
N ASP A 233 -4.64 4.12 -51.07
CA ASP A 233 -3.63 5.17 -51.08
C ASP A 233 -2.95 5.36 -49.72
N THR A 234 -3.68 5.10 -48.64
CA THR A 234 -3.19 5.15 -47.25
C THR A 234 -2.79 3.78 -46.69
N SER A 235 -2.80 2.73 -47.51
CA SER A 235 -2.46 1.37 -47.10
C SER A 235 -0.94 1.18 -46.92
N PHE A 236 -0.54 -0.01 -46.47
CA PHE A 236 0.86 -0.36 -46.20
C PHE A 236 1.78 -0.08 -47.41
N PHE A 237 1.31 -0.36 -48.63
CA PHE A 237 2.04 -0.10 -49.88
C PHE A 237 1.59 1.15 -50.64
N GLY A 238 0.58 1.88 -50.13
CA GLY A 238 -0.22 2.75 -50.98
C GLY A 238 -0.89 1.92 -52.08
N SER A 239 -1.06 2.48 -53.28
CA SER A 239 -1.66 1.78 -54.43
C SER A 239 -0.67 0.89 -55.23
N VAL A 240 0.52 0.61 -54.69
CA VAL A 240 1.53 -0.22 -55.36
C VAL A 240 1.08 -1.68 -55.42
N GLY A 241 0.97 -2.24 -56.63
CA GLY A 241 0.49 -3.61 -56.88
C GLY A 241 -1.02 -3.81 -56.71
N PHE A 242 -1.76 -2.73 -56.46
CA PHE A 242 -3.19 -2.73 -56.21
C PHE A 242 -3.96 -1.90 -57.24
N ALA A 243 -5.21 -2.27 -57.51
CA ALA A 243 -6.15 -1.45 -58.26
C ALA A 243 -7.58 -1.74 -57.80
N MET A 244 -8.49 -0.80 -58.03
CA MET A 244 -9.93 -1.04 -57.82
C MET A 244 -10.56 -1.60 -59.10
N LEU A 245 -11.50 -2.55 -58.97
CA LEU A 245 -12.12 -3.24 -60.11
C LEU A 245 -12.86 -2.29 -61.06
N ASP A 246 -13.35 -1.16 -60.56
CA ASP A 246 -14.06 -0.12 -61.31
C ASP A 246 -13.13 0.83 -62.11
N GLN A 247 -11.81 0.65 -62.02
CA GLN A 247 -10.85 1.42 -62.80
C GLN A 247 -10.69 0.87 -64.24
N PRO A 248 -10.32 1.71 -65.21
CA PRO A 248 -9.97 1.25 -66.55
C PRO A 248 -8.73 0.35 -66.53
N ASP A 249 -8.87 -0.88 -67.03
CA ASP A 249 -7.80 -1.90 -67.07
C ASP A 249 -7.06 -2.06 -65.73
N PRO A 250 -7.77 -2.50 -64.67
CA PRO A 250 -7.25 -2.49 -63.31
C PRO A 250 -6.08 -3.49 -63.15
N LEU A 251 -6.07 -4.55 -63.96
CA LEU A 251 -4.99 -5.53 -63.98
C LEU A 251 -3.69 -4.95 -64.54
N ALA A 252 -3.74 -4.22 -65.67
CA ALA A 252 -2.55 -3.55 -66.19
C ALA A 252 -2.05 -2.47 -65.22
N HIS A 253 -2.96 -1.72 -64.60
CA HIS A 253 -2.62 -0.69 -63.61
C HIS A 253 -1.86 -1.27 -62.40
N ALA A 254 -2.42 -2.30 -61.76
CA ALA A 254 -1.78 -2.97 -60.63
C ALA A 254 -0.43 -3.60 -61.02
N ARG A 255 -0.35 -4.24 -62.21
CA ARG A 255 0.89 -4.86 -62.70
C ARG A 255 2.02 -3.87 -62.93
N ALA A 256 1.71 -2.67 -63.41
CA ALA A 256 2.72 -1.67 -63.76
C ALA A 256 3.58 -1.22 -62.57
N SER A 257 3.04 -1.28 -61.35
CA SER A 257 3.75 -0.86 -60.12
C SER A 257 4.33 -2.01 -59.29
N LEU A 258 4.15 -3.29 -59.68
CA LEU A 258 4.61 -4.45 -58.89
C LEU A 258 6.12 -4.42 -58.57
N GLY A 259 6.94 -3.83 -59.46
CA GLY A 259 8.38 -3.70 -59.24
C GLY A 259 8.76 -2.88 -58.01
N ASP A 260 7.88 -1.97 -57.57
CA ASP A 260 8.12 -1.08 -56.43
C ASP A 260 7.70 -1.69 -55.09
N ALA A 261 7.07 -2.87 -55.09
CA ALA A 261 6.53 -3.52 -53.89
C ALA A 261 7.60 -3.84 -52.83
N LEU A 262 8.70 -4.48 -53.24
CA LEU A 262 9.78 -4.84 -52.32
C LEU A 262 10.52 -3.60 -51.79
N PRO A 263 10.94 -2.62 -52.63
CA PRO A 263 11.46 -1.34 -52.15
C PRO A 263 10.54 -0.66 -51.13
N ARG A 264 9.22 -0.65 -51.39
CA ARG A 264 8.23 -0.07 -50.48
C ARG A 264 8.11 -0.83 -49.15
N TYR A 265 8.16 -2.16 -49.17
CA TYR A 265 8.18 -2.97 -47.94
C TYR A 265 9.41 -2.67 -47.09
N VAL A 266 10.58 -2.61 -47.73
CA VAL A 266 11.84 -2.29 -47.05
C VAL A 266 11.79 -0.88 -46.47
N GLU A 267 11.34 0.12 -47.24
CA GLU A 267 11.17 1.50 -46.77
C GLU A 267 10.28 1.56 -45.52
N ARG A 268 9.11 0.91 -45.56
CA ARG A 268 8.14 0.91 -44.45
C ARG A 268 8.65 0.24 -43.19
N THR A 269 9.53 -0.75 -43.33
CA THR A 269 10.05 -1.55 -42.19
C THR A 269 11.47 -1.15 -41.77
N ALA A 270 12.14 -0.25 -42.51
CA ALA A 270 13.53 0.14 -42.25
C ALA A 270 13.74 0.72 -40.84
N SER A 271 12.77 1.49 -40.33
CA SER A 271 12.84 2.10 -39.00
C SER A 271 12.50 1.13 -37.86
N PHE A 272 12.16 -0.13 -38.14
CA PHE A 272 11.71 -1.09 -37.12
C PHE A 272 12.68 -1.20 -35.93
N TRP A 273 13.98 -1.36 -36.19
CA TRP A 273 14.94 -1.53 -35.09
C TRP A 273 15.04 -0.30 -34.19
N GLN A 274 15.00 0.90 -34.77
CA GLN A 274 14.95 2.15 -34.00
C GLN A 274 13.66 2.26 -33.18
N GLN A 275 12.52 1.89 -33.78
CA GLN A 275 11.22 1.86 -33.12
C GLN A 275 11.19 0.84 -31.96
N LEU A 276 11.79 -0.33 -32.16
CA LEU A 276 11.92 -1.35 -31.12
C LEU A 276 12.81 -0.85 -29.97
N ASP A 277 13.88 -0.12 -30.25
CA ASP A 277 14.72 0.49 -29.21
C ASP A 277 13.95 1.55 -28.40
N VAL A 278 13.10 2.36 -29.05
CA VAL A 278 12.20 3.31 -28.37
C VAL A 278 11.19 2.58 -27.49
N PHE A 279 10.54 1.54 -28.03
CA PHE A 279 9.62 0.68 -27.29
C PHE A 279 10.28 0.13 -26.02
N ILE A 280 11.47 -0.44 -26.16
CA ILE A 280 12.23 -1.01 -25.04
C ILE A 280 12.63 0.08 -24.05
N ALA A 281 13.18 1.20 -24.51
CA ALA A 281 13.65 2.27 -23.64
C ALA A 281 12.50 2.86 -22.79
N ARG A 282 11.35 3.18 -23.40
CA ARG A 282 10.20 3.76 -22.69
C ARG A 282 9.57 2.79 -21.71
N THR A 283 9.36 1.55 -22.12
CA THR A 283 8.74 0.53 -21.25
C THR A 283 9.67 0.13 -20.10
N GLN A 284 10.97 -0.06 -20.35
CA GLN A 284 11.95 -0.35 -19.29
C GLN A 284 12.15 0.83 -18.34
N ALA A 285 12.22 2.08 -18.83
CA ALA A 285 12.31 3.25 -17.96
C ALA A 285 11.09 3.40 -17.05
N THR A 286 9.90 3.03 -17.55
CA THR A 286 8.67 3.03 -16.76
C THR A 286 8.69 1.90 -15.73
N ALA A 287 9.09 0.69 -16.12
CA ALA A 287 9.25 -0.43 -15.19
C ALA A 287 10.32 -0.21 -14.12
N ALA A 288 11.42 0.49 -14.45
CA ALA A 288 12.45 0.84 -13.49
C ALA A 288 11.96 1.87 -12.47
N ARG A 289 11.22 2.90 -12.90
CA ARG A 289 10.57 3.86 -11.99
C ARG A 289 9.58 3.15 -11.07
N GLU A 290 8.79 2.25 -11.63
CA GLU A 290 7.85 1.42 -10.90
C GLU A 290 8.54 0.51 -9.88
N ALA A 291 9.67 -0.11 -10.24
CA ALA A 291 10.45 -0.96 -9.35
C ALA A 291 11.08 -0.20 -8.19
N VAL A 292 11.45 1.07 -8.41
CA VAL A 292 11.88 1.97 -7.33
C VAL A 292 10.69 2.30 -6.43
N GLY A 293 9.56 2.71 -7.01
CA GLY A 293 8.34 3.05 -6.27
C GLY A 293 7.84 1.91 -5.39
N ASN A 294 7.81 0.70 -5.94
CA ASN A 294 7.27 -0.47 -5.29
C ASN A 294 8.36 -1.34 -4.62
N ARG A 295 9.54 -0.79 -4.35
CA ARG A 295 10.68 -1.56 -3.79
C ARG A 295 10.31 -2.32 -2.50
N LEU A 296 9.43 -1.74 -1.68
CA LEU A 296 8.98 -2.32 -0.41
C LEU A 296 7.67 -3.13 -0.55
N GLY A 297 7.12 -3.28 -1.77
CA GLY A 297 5.85 -3.96 -2.03
C GLY A 297 4.59 -3.15 -1.65
N ALA A 298 4.76 -1.97 -1.06
CA ALA A 298 3.66 -1.13 -0.58
C ALA A 298 2.72 -0.66 -1.70
N LEU A 299 3.23 -0.34 -2.89
CA LEU A 299 2.37 0.08 -4.02
C LEU A 299 1.50 -1.06 -4.52
N ASP A 300 2.04 -2.28 -4.63
CA ASP A 300 1.23 -3.44 -5.02
C ASP A 300 0.17 -3.77 -3.97
N TRP A 301 0.53 -3.64 -2.69
CA TRP A 301 -0.40 -3.80 -1.59
C TRP A 301 -1.54 -2.77 -1.67
N LEU A 302 -1.26 -1.50 -1.96
CA LEU A 302 -2.26 -0.45 -2.17
C LEU A 302 -3.13 -0.70 -3.41
N ARG A 303 -2.53 -1.10 -4.54
CA ARG A 303 -3.28 -1.32 -5.80
C ARG A 303 -4.24 -2.49 -5.72
N GLN A 304 -3.93 -3.50 -4.91
CA GLN A 304 -4.83 -4.62 -4.64
C GLN A 304 -6.05 -4.18 -3.81
N ARG A 305 -6.00 -3.01 -3.16
CA ARG A 305 -7.13 -2.40 -2.44
C ARG A 305 -8.06 -1.62 -3.37
N TYR A 306 -8.42 -2.25 -4.48
CA TYR A 306 -9.40 -1.72 -5.43
C TYR A 306 -10.63 -2.63 -5.47
N PRO A 307 -11.85 -2.15 -5.15
CA PRO A 307 -13.01 -3.01 -5.03
C PRO A 307 -13.31 -3.75 -6.33
N THR A 308 -13.69 -5.02 -6.23
CA THR A 308 -14.25 -5.76 -7.38
C THR A 308 -15.52 -5.09 -7.89
N ALA A 309 -15.92 -5.33 -9.14
CA ALA A 309 -17.13 -4.72 -9.71
C ALA A 309 -18.39 -4.95 -8.85
N GLN A 310 -18.51 -6.13 -8.24
CA GLN A 310 -19.63 -6.44 -7.36
C GLN A 310 -19.55 -5.73 -6.01
N GLN A 311 -18.35 -5.65 -5.41
CA GLN A 311 -18.15 -4.87 -4.19
C GLN A 311 -18.45 -3.39 -4.46
N LEU A 312 -17.95 -2.84 -5.57
CA LEU A 312 -18.18 -1.46 -5.98
C LEU A 312 -19.68 -1.16 -6.14
N ARG A 313 -20.44 -2.08 -6.73
CA ARG A 313 -21.91 -1.95 -6.84
C ARG A 313 -22.56 -1.82 -5.46
N LEU A 314 -22.24 -2.71 -4.52
CA LEU A 314 -22.80 -2.70 -3.16
C LEU A 314 -22.41 -1.46 -2.36
N VAL A 315 -21.13 -1.04 -2.47
CA VAL A 315 -20.64 0.19 -1.85
C VAL A 315 -21.39 1.41 -2.38
N ASN A 316 -21.55 1.50 -3.70
CA ASN A 316 -22.28 2.62 -4.32
C ASN A 316 -23.77 2.60 -3.96
N GLU A 317 -24.41 1.43 -3.86
CA GLU A 317 -25.79 1.31 -3.38
C GLU A 317 -25.93 1.84 -1.94
N ARG A 318 -24.97 1.54 -1.06
CA ARG A 318 -24.96 2.04 0.33
C ARG A 318 -24.70 3.56 0.41
N LEU A 319 -23.82 4.08 -0.44
CA LEU A 319 -23.48 5.51 -0.50
C LEU A 319 -24.48 6.35 -1.32
N ALA A 320 -25.48 5.75 -1.95
CA ALA A 320 -26.49 6.45 -2.75
C ALA A 320 -27.53 7.23 -1.89
N ILE A 321 -27.37 7.26 -0.57
CA ILE A 321 -28.27 7.95 0.34
C ILE A 321 -27.95 9.46 0.43
N PRO A 322 -28.95 10.34 0.67
CA PRO A 322 -28.73 11.78 0.75
C PRO A 322 -27.75 12.21 1.84
N THR A 323 -27.69 11.45 2.95
CA THR A 323 -26.84 11.68 4.12
C THR A 323 -25.41 11.16 3.96
N ALA A 324 -25.05 10.64 2.78
CA ALA A 324 -23.69 10.21 2.50
C ALA A 324 -22.72 11.41 2.60
N PRO A 325 -21.59 11.26 3.33
CA PRO A 325 -20.66 12.36 3.61
C PRO A 325 -20.17 13.06 2.34
N SER A 326 -20.16 14.37 2.33
CA SER A 326 -19.52 15.16 1.26
C SER A 326 -18.22 15.78 1.75
N PHE A 327 -17.23 15.89 0.86
CA PHE A 327 -15.90 16.38 1.20
C PHE A 327 -15.57 17.67 0.44
N THR A 328 -14.85 18.58 1.09
CA THR A 328 -14.10 19.66 0.44
C THR A 328 -12.61 19.39 0.63
N VAL A 329 -11.88 19.26 -0.48
CA VAL A 329 -10.43 19.09 -0.49
C VAL A 329 -9.79 20.44 -0.83
N LEU A 330 -9.10 21.02 0.15
CA LEU A 330 -8.35 22.27 0.01
C LEU A 330 -6.90 21.92 -0.38
N VAL A 331 -6.56 22.12 -1.65
CA VAL A 331 -5.23 21.84 -2.19
C VAL A 331 -4.35 23.08 -2.06
N ARG A 332 -3.29 23.00 -1.25
CA ARG A 332 -2.28 24.05 -1.11
C ARG A 332 -1.26 23.94 -2.24
N ASP A 333 -1.30 24.89 -3.17
CA ASP A 333 -0.40 24.95 -4.32
C ASP A 333 0.92 25.65 -3.97
N ASP A 334 2.03 24.92 -4.02
CA ASP A 334 3.38 25.45 -3.77
C ASP A 334 4.00 26.15 -5.00
N GLY A 335 3.25 26.24 -6.10
CA GLY A 335 3.68 26.82 -7.37
C GLY A 335 4.33 25.80 -8.32
N ASN A 336 4.31 24.51 -7.99
CA ASN A 336 4.76 23.44 -8.89
C ASN A 336 3.60 22.89 -9.73
N PRO A 337 3.51 23.25 -11.03
CA PRO A 337 2.37 22.87 -11.87
C PRO A 337 2.25 21.36 -12.08
N LEU A 338 3.37 20.62 -12.05
CA LEU A 338 3.35 19.15 -12.18
C LEU A 338 2.82 18.49 -10.91
N ALA A 339 3.20 19.00 -9.74
CA ALA A 339 2.72 18.51 -8.46
C ALA A 339 1.21 18.76 -8.33
N LEU A 340 0.76 19.96 -8.67
CA LEU A 340 -0.66 20.32 -8.67
C LEU A 340 -1.46 19.44 -9.64
N ALA A 341 -0.99 19.30 -10.89
CA ALA A 341 -1.66 18.44 -11.87
C ALA A 341 -1.75 16.98 -11.37
N HIS A 342 -0.70 16.45 -10.75
CA HIS A 342 -0.69 15.11 -10.19
C HIS A 342 -1.80 14.89 -9.14
N THR A 343 -1.96 15.84 -8.22
CA THR A 343 -3.02 15.79 -7.20
C THR A 343 -4.40 15.89 -7.82
N LEU A 344 -4.63 16.87 -8.70
CA LEU A 344 -5.93 17.06 -9.35
C LEU A 344 -6.32 15.86 -10.23
N ASP A 345 -5.38 15.27 -10.96
CA ASP A 345 -5.62 14.05 -11.75
C ASP A 345 -5.94 12.83 -10.89
N SER A 346 -5.40 12.75 -9.67
CA SER A 346 -5.75 11.68 -8.73
C SER A 346 -7.16 11.85 -8.17
N LEU A 347 -7.59 13.10 -7.94
CA LEU A 347 -8.94 13.46 -7.50
C LEU A 347 -9.99 13.19 -8.58
N ASP A 348 -9.68 13.50 -9.85
CA ASP A 348 -10.54 13.22 -11.00
C ASP A 348 -10.78 11.70 -11.21
N ARG A 349 -9.84 10.86 -10.76
CA ARG A 349 -9.90 9.39 -10.88
C ARG A 349 -10.50 8.68 -9.66
N GLN A 350 -10.94 9.41 -8.63
CA GLN A 350 -11.52 8.83 -7.43
C GLN A 350 -12.83 8.08 -7.71
N LEU A 351 -13.08 7.01 -6.95
CA LEU A 351 -14.35 6.27 -7.01
C LEU A 351 -15.49 6.99 -6.31
N TYR A 352 -15.19 7.97 -5.44
CA TYR A 352 -16.17 8.77 -4.72
C TYR A 352 -16.32 10.16 -5.32
N GLN A 353 -17.55 10.53 -5.70
CA GLN A 353 -17.82 11.70 -6.53
C GLN A 353 -18.45 12.88 -5.77
N ARG A 354 -18.81 12.73 -4.48
CA ARG A 354 -19.37 13.81 -3.64
C ARG A 354 -18.26 14.67 -3.05
N ILE A 355 -17.42 15.21 -3.93
CA ILE A 355 -16.24 15.99 -3.58
C ILE A 355 -16.31 17.37 -4.22
N HIS A 356 -15.82 18.37 -3.49
CA HIS A 356 -15.55 19.71 -3.99
C HIS A 356 -14.06 19.98 -3.84
N VAL A 357 -13.41 20.46 -4.90
CA VAL A 357 -11.97 20.73 -4.90
C VAL A 357 -11.75 22.23 -4.97
N CYS A 358 -10.97 22.76 -4.03
CA CYS A 358 -10.55 24.15 -4.02
C CYS A 358 -9.02 24.23 -3.99
N VAL A 359 -8.42 24.89 -4.98
CA VAL A 359 -6.98 25.15 -5.05
C VAL A 359 -6.70 26.53 -4.46
N MET A 360 -5.80 26.56 -3.48
CA MET A 360 -5.31 27.76 -2.81
C MET A 360 -3.91 28.05 -3.30
N GLY A 361 -3.74 29.12 -4.07
CA GLY A 361 -2.45 29.39 -4.71
C GLY A 361 -2.40 30.72 -5.45
N SER A 362 -1.22 31.04 -5.96
CA SER A 362 -0.95 32.31 -6.65
C SER A 362 -1.43 32.35 -8.11
N VAL A 363 -1.65 31.19 -8.73
CA VAL A 363 -2.01 31.05 -10.15
C VAL A 363 -3.28 30.20 -10.28
N ASP A 364 -4.20 30.61 -11.13
CA ASP A 364 -5.40 29.86 -11.47
C ASP A 364 -5.04 28.59 -12.27
N PRO A 365 -5.40 27.38 -11.81
CA PRO A 365 -5.17 26.14 -12.56
C PRO A 365 -6.02 26.01 -13.83
N ALA A 366 -7.02 26.87 -14.05
CA ALA A 366 -7.93 26.87 -15.20
C ALA A 366 -8.62 25.51 -15.46
N ARG A 367 -9.01 24.80 -14.40
CA ARG A 367 -9.80 23.55 -14.47
C ARG A 367 -11.27 23.81 -14.16
N ALA A 368 -12.16 23.31 -15.01
CA ALA A 368 -13.60 23.60 -14.94
C ALA A 368 -14.29 23.16 -13.63
N ASN A 369 -13.82 22.09 -12.99
CA ASN A 369 -14.42 21.53 -11.76
C ASN A 369 -13.64 21.88 -10.48
N VAL A 370 -12.74 22.87 -10.57
CA VAL A 370 -11.89 23.28 -9.46
C VAL A 370 -12.18 24.74 -9.14
N GLN A 371 -12.55 25.01 -7.89
CA GLN A 371 -12.59 26.37 -7.39
C GLN A 371 -11.15 26.85 -7.14
N TRP A 372 -10.84 28.08 -7.53
CA TRP A 372 -9.56 28.69 -7.22
C TRP A 372 -9.74 29.84 -6.23
N LEU A 373 -8.86 29.88 -5.23
CA LEU A 373 -8.71 31.00 -4.32
C LEU A 373 -7.30 31.55 -4.40
N ALA A 374 -7.19 32.82 -4.79
CA ALA A 374 -5.95 33.56 -4.75
C ALA A 374 -5.53 33.84 -3.31
N CYS A 375 -4.43 33.24 -2.85
CA CYS A 375 -3.82 33.52 -1.55
C CYS A 375 -2.32 33.23 -1.57
N ASP A 376 -1.60 33.65 -0.53
CA ASP A 376 -0.25 33.14 -0.26
C ASP A 376 -0.38 31.72 0.32
N PRO A 377 0.08 30.67 -0.38
CA PRO A 377 0.00 29.30 0.12
C PRO A 377 0.81 29.10 1.41
N ARG A 378 1.76 29.99 1.74
CA ARG A 378 2.51 29.92 3.00
C ARG A 378 1.75 30.47 4.21
N GLN A 379 0.69 31.26 3.98
CA GLN A 379 -0.15 31.83 5.02
C GLN A 379 -1.64 31.63 4.68
N PRO A 380 -2.11 30.36 4.64
CA PRO A 380 -3.42 30.05 4.08
C PRO A 380 -4.58 30.29 5.07
N VAL A 381 -4.30 30.49 6.38
CA VAL A 381 -5.31 30.46 7.44
C VAL A 381 -6.44 31.47 7.23
N THR A 382 -6.12 32.75 6.98
CA THR A 382 -7.13 33.80 6.78
C THR A 382 -8.03 33.48 5.58
N ALA A 383 -7.44 32.96 4.49
CA ALA A 383 -8.12 32.54 3.29
C ALA A 383 -9.05 31.33 3.55
N ILE A 384 -8.54 30.30 4.26
CA ILE A 384 -9.32 29.13 4.65
C ILE A 384 -10.52 29.54 5.50
N ASN A 385 -10.30 30.31 6.57
CA ASN A 385 -11.36 30.75 7.48
C ASN A 385 -12.45 31.56 6.76
N GLY A 386 -12.05 32.40 5.79
CA GLY A 386 -13.00 33.13 4.94
C GLY A 386 -13.86 32.22 4.05
N LEU A 387 -13.31 31.09 3.59
CA LEU A 387 -14.05 30.09 2.80
C LEU A 387 -15.00 29.24 3.63
N LEU A 388 -14.70 28.96 4.90
CA LEU A 388 -15.46 28.02 5.72
C LEU A 388 -16.97 28.32 5.74
N ALA A 389 -17.36 29.59 5.72
CA ALA A 389 -18.76 30.02 5.71
C ALA A 389 -19.50 29.66 4.39
N GLY A 390 -18.77 29.57 3.27
CA GLY A 390 -19.30 29.23 1.95
C GLY A 390 -19.26 27.73 1.61
N ILE A 391 -18.47 26.94 2.34
CA ILE A 391 -18.39 25.49 2.13
C ILE A 391 -19.73 24.83 2.47
N GLN A 392 -20.27 24.07 1.51
CA GLN A 392 -21.50 23.31 1.65
C GLN A 392 -21.27 21.84 2.05
N SER A 393 -20.06 21.33 1.85
CA SER A 393 -19.72 19.95 2.21
C SER A 393 -19.70 19.74 3.74
N ASP A 394 -19.96 18.50 4.14
CA ASP A 394 -19.99 18.08 5.55
C ASP A 394 -18.59 18.10 6.18
N TRP A 395 -17.57 17.72 5.40
CA TRP A 395 -16.19 17.54 5.84
C TRP A 395 -15.21 18.37 5.02
N VAL A 396 -14.17 18.89 5.66
CA VAL A 396 -13.11 19.71 5.04
C VAL A 396 -11.76 19.10 5.39
N MET A 397 -10.89 18.94 4.39
CA MET A 397 -9.52 18.48 4.57
C MET A 397 -8.54 19.34 3.78
N MET A 398 -7.28 19.34 4.20
CA MET A 398 -6.20 20.03 3.51
C MET A 398 -5.17 19.02 3.02
N VAL A 399 -4.60 19.30 1.86
CA VAL A 399 -3.54 18.50 1.21
C VAL A 399 -2.54 19.41 0.52
N GLU A 400 -1.32 18.92 0.35
CA GLU A 400 -0.31 19.57 -0.45
C GLU A 400 -0.43 19.19 -1.93
N ALA A 401 -0.10 20.14 -2.82
CA ALA A 401 0.16 19.79 -4.21
C ALA A 401 1.29 18.74 -4.30
N GLY A 402 1.07 17.70 -5.10
CA GLY A 402 1.98 16.57 -5.29
C GLY A 402 1.53 15.28 -4.61
N GLU A 403 0.54 15.34 -3.73
CA GLU A 403 -0.06 14.17 -3.09
C GLU A 403 -1.04 13.45 -4.03
N GLU A 404 -1.17 12.13 -3.89
CA GLU A 404 -1.95 11.27 -4.78
C GLU A 404 -3.02 10.52 -3.98
N PHE A 405 -4.29 10.78 -4.23
CA PHE A 405 -5.36 10.04 -3.56
C PHE A 405 -5.43 8.60 -4.07
N VAL A 406 -5.55 7.64 -3.13
CA VAL A 406 -5.83 6.24 -3.46
C VAL A 406 -7.25 6.17 -4.03
N ALA A 407 -7.47 5.46 -5.15
CA ALA A 407 -8.73 5.50 -5.89
C ALA A 407 -10.00 5.22 -5.05
N ALA A 408 -9.89 4.30 -4.09
CA ALA A 408 -10.97 3.95 -3.16
C ALA A 408 -10.89 4.69 -1.80
N GLY A 409 -9.87 5.51 -1.56
CA GLY A 409 -9.58 6.11 -0.26
C GLY A 409 -10.77 6.90 0.30
N LEU A 410 -11.24 7.92 -0.43
CA LEU A 410 -12.39 8.73 -0.02
C LEU A 410 -13.70 7.92 0.05
N GLN A 411 -13.85 6.89 -0.79
CA GLN A 411 -15.03 6.02 -0.79
C GLN A 411 -15.10 5.21 0.50
N VAL A 412 -13.99 4.61 0.91
CA VAL A 412 -13.91 3.83 2.15
C VAL A 412 -14.02 4.75 3.35
N THR A 413 -13.40 5.93 3.34
CA THR A 413 -13.61 6.94 4.39
C THR A 413 -15.10 7.32 4.52
N ALA A 414 -15.81 7.53 3.42
CA ALA A 414 -17.23 7.84 3.44
C ALA A 414 -18.07 6.70 4.06
N LEU A 415 -17.75 5.44 3.77
CA LEU A 415 -18.41 4.28 4.39
C LEU A 415 -18.20 4.24 5.91
N ASN A 416 -16.96 4.46 6.38
CA ASN A 416 -16.67 4.50 7.82
C ASN A 416 -17.44 5.63 8.51
N LEU A 417 -17.53 6.78 7.85
CA LEU A 417 -18.23 7.96 8.38
C LEU A 417 -19.75 7.80 8.43
N LEU A 418 -20.35 6.90 7.63
CA LEU A 418 -21.77 6.57 7.76
C LEU A 418 -22.10 5.87 9.08
N ASP A 419 -21.17 5.06 9.57
CA ASP A 419 -21.33 4.29 10.81
C ASP A 419 -20.65 5.00 12.00
N ALA A 420 -20.01 6.16 11.76
CA ALA A 420 -19.38 6.95 12.80
C ALA A 420 -20.43 7.59 13.73
N PRO A 421 -20.14 7.71 15.03
CA PRO A 421 -21.07 8.32 15.96
C PRO A 421 -21.22 9.83 15.68
N ASP A 422 -22.37 10.41 16.04
CA ASP A 422 -22.67 11.84 15.79
C ASP A 422 -21.67 12.80 16.43
N ASN A 423 -20.99 12.38 17.50
CA ASN A 423 -19.95 13.16 18.18
C ASN A 423 -18.57 13.04 17.51
N CYS A 424 -18.44 12.34 16.38
CA CYS A 424 -17.25 12.38 15.53
C CYS A 424 -17.19 13.73 14.81
N LEU A 425 -16.20 14.55 15.18
CA LEU A 425 -15.99 15.91 14.69
C LEU A 425 -14.72 16.05 13.85
N ALA A 426 -13.79 15.10 13.97
CA ALA A 426 -12.65 14.97 13.10
C ALA A 426 -12.38 13.49 12.80
N VAL A 427 -11.80 13.21 11.65
CA VAL A 427 -11.33 11.87 11.29
C VAL A 427 -10.01 11.98 10.57
N TYR A 428 -9.07 11.09 10.88
CA TYR A 428 -7.88 10.92 10.07
C TYR A 428 -7.82 9.49 9.54
N ALA A 429 -7.04 9.30 8.49
CA ALA A 429 -6.84 8.02 7.86
C ALA A 429 -5.35 7.64 7.88
N ASP A 430 -5.08 6.38 7.53
CA ASP A 430 -3.73 5.97 7.18
C ASP A 430 -3.28 6.64 5.88
N GLU A 431 -1.98 6.63 5.63
CA GLU A 431 -1.42 7.10 4.37
C GLU A 431 -0.25 6.23 3.92
N ALA A 432 0.22 6.48 2.70
CA ALA A 432 1.52 6.03 2.25
C ALA A 432 2.44 7.24 2.06
N LEU A 433 3.73 7.04 2.28
CA LEU A 433 4.75 8.08 2.16
C LEU A 433 5.68 7.77 1.00
N ARG A 434 5.93 8.79 0.18
CA ARG A 434 6.88 8.75 -0.92
C ARG A 434 8.17 9.45 -0.50
N MET A 435 9.27 8.69 -0.46
CA MET A 435 10.62 9.19 -0.20
C MET A 435 11.56 8.80 -1.33
N ALA A 436 12.16 9.81 -1.98
CA ALA A 436 13.10 9.60 -3.09
C ALA A 436 12.55 8.63 -4.17
N GLY A 437 11.24 8.70 -4.43
CA GLY A 437 10.51 7.86 -5.36
C GLY A 437 9.99 6.55 -4.78
N VAL A 438 10.56 6.01 -3.70
CA VAL A 438 10.11 4.79 -3.01
C VAL A 438 8.85 5.10 -2.21
N VAL A 439 7.85 4.23 -2.28
CA VAL A 439 6.63 4.33 -1.48
C VAL A 439 6.65 3.29 -0.37
N ASN A 440 6.30 3.71 0.84
CA ASN A 440 6.06 2.86 1.99
C ASN A 440 4.73 3.25 2.65
N VAL A 441 4.17 2.39 3.50
CA VAL A 441 2.96 2.71 4.26
C VAL A 441 3.27 3.37 5.61
N ALA A 442 2.47 4.36 5.97
CA ALA A 442 2.40 4.99 7.29
C ALA A 442 1.01 4.73 7.89
N LEU A 443 0.88 3.54 8.47
CA LEU A 443 -0.31 3.06 9.16
C LEU A 443 -0.28 3.53 10.60
N ARG A 444 -1.19 4.44 10.94
CA ARG A 444 -1.28 5.12 12.23
C ARG A 444 -2.06 4.23 13.22
N PRO A 445 -1.81 4.35 14.53
CA PRO A 445 -2.71 3.81 15.55
C PRO A 445 -3.98 4.67 15.64
N ASP A 446 -4.95 4.23 16.43
CA ASP A 446 -6.04 5.09 16.91
C ASP A 446 -5.48 6.26 17.73
N LEU A 447 -6.31 7.28 18.01
CA LEU A 447 -5.83 8.57 18.52
C LEU A 447 -4.96 8.38 19.76
N ASN A 448 -3.70 8.78 19.64
CA ASN A 448 -2.71 8.73 20.69
C ASN A 448 -2.16 10.13 20.91
N LEU A 449 -2.65 10.82 21.95
CA LEU A 449 -2.27 12.19 22.23
C LEU A 449 -0.77 12.33 22.49
N ASP A 450 -0.15 11.34 23.14
CA ASP A 450 1.29 11.37 23.40
C ASP A 450 2.09 11.32 22.08
N LEU A 451 1.68 10.49 21.11
CA LEU A 451 2.30 10.46 19.79
C LEU A 451 2.03 11.73 18.98
N LEU A 452 0.83 12.31 19.10
CA LEU A 452 0.49 13.58 18.43
C LEU A 452 1.38 14.72 18.93
N LEU A 453 1.61 14.82 20.24
CA LEU A 453 2.52 15.80 20.84
C LEU A 453 3.99 15.49 20.53
N ALA A 454 4.37 14.22 20.53
CA ALA A 454 5.76 13.81 20.35
C ALA A 454 6.23 13.86 18.88
N ASN A 455 5.34 13.79 17.89
CA ASN A 455 5.69 13.92 16.46
C ASN A 455 4.52 14.48 15.63
N PRO A 456 4.20 15.78 15.77
CA PRO A 456 3.12 16.42 15.03
C PRO A 456 3.25 16.26 13.51
N ALA A 457 4.46 16.36 12.96
CA ALA A 457 4.68 16.25 11.51
C ALA A 457 4.12 14.95 10.89
N SER A 458 4.04 13.86 11.65
CA SER A 458 3.49 12.57 11.17
C SER A 458 2.04 12.33 11.55
N PHE A 459 1.55 12.91 12.66
CA PHE A 459 0.24 12.61 13.24
C PHE A 459 -0.79 13.74 13.11
N SER A 460 -0.35 14.97 12.81
CA SER A 460 -1.18 16.19 12.74
C SER A 460 -1.61 16.56 11.32
N ARG A 461 -1.41 15.70 10.32
CA ARG A 461 -1.70 16.02 8.91
C ARG A 461 -2.80 15.17 8.29
N HIS A 462 -3.48 15.72 7.29
CA HIS A 462 -4.55 15.09 6.52
C HIS A 462 -5.76 14.65 7.36
N TRP A 463 -6.06 15.42 8.41
CA TRP A 463 -7.31 15.25 9.13
C TRP A 463 -8.45 15.86 8.29
N MET A 464 -9.60 15.22 8.33
CA MET A 464 -10.86 15.76 7.85
C MET A 464 -11.64 16.29 9.06
N TYR A 465 -12.13 17.51 8.94
CA TYR A 465 -12.86 18.19 10.01
C TYR A 465 -14.32 18.36 9.60
N ARG A 466 -15.22 18.06 10.53
CA ARG A 466 -16.64 18.35 10.34
C ARG A 466 -16.80 19.87 10.28
N ARG A 467 -17.29 20.36 9.15
CA ARG A 467 -17.32 21.79 8.81
C ARG A 467 -18.00 22.62 9.88
N GLU A 468 -19.12 22.14 10.41
CA GLU A 468 -19.88 22.84 11.45
C GLU A 468 -19.09 23.01 12.74
N ALA A 469 -18.37 21.97 13.18
CA ALA A 469 -17.53 22.03 14.37
C ALA A 469 -16.34 22.98 14.16
N LEU A 470 -15.70 22.91 12.98
CA LEU A 470 -14.61 23.81 12.61
C LEU A 470 -15.04 25.28 12.66
N VAL A 471 -16.25 25.61 12.19
CA VAL A 471 -16.81 26.97 12.28
C VAL A 471 -17.17 27.35 13.71
N GLN A 472 -17.82 26.46 14.47
CA GLN A 472 -18.22 26.71 15.86
C GLN A 472 -17.02 26.96 16.78
N LEU A 473 -15.91 26.27 16.53
CA LEU A 473 -14.63 26.44 17.23
C LEU A 473 -13.75 27.54 16.61
N CYS A 474 -14.34 28.51 15.91
CA CYS A 474 -13.67 29.70 15.38
C CYS A 474 -12.54 29.45 14.36
N GLY A 475 -12.56 28.33 13.63
CA GLY A 475 -11.61 28.03 12.57
C GLY A 475 -10.16 27.88 13.04
N PHE A 476 -9.21 28.07 12.13
CA PHE A 476 -7.78 27.96 12.43
C PHE A 476 -7.21 29.28 12.98
N ASP A 477 -6.25 29.19 13.89
CA ASP A 477 -5.59 30.37 14.47
C ASP A 477 -4.36 30.76 13.63
N GLU A 478 -4.37 31.98 13.08
CA GLU A 478 -3.29 32.50 12.23
C GLU A 478 -1.99 32.79 13.01
N THR A 479 -2.09 32.99 14.33
CA THR A 479 -0.93 33.27 15.19
C THR A 479 -0.06 32.04 15.43
N CYS A 480 -0.59 30.85 15.14
CA CYS A 480 0.10 29.56 15.31
C CYS A 480 1.02 29.19 14.12
N GLY A 481 1.21 30.08 13.14
CA GLY A 481 2.17 29.89 12.05
C GLY A 481 1.95 28.58 11.28
N GLY A 482 3.00 27.77 11.12
CA GLY A 482 2.95 26.48 10.43
C GLY A 482 2.21 25.37 11.20
N ALA A 483 1.95 25.54 12.49
CA ALA A 483 1.34 24.55 13.37
C ALA A 483 -0.17 24.79 13.62
N PHE A 484 -0.83 25.57 12.75
CA PHE A 484 -2.23 25.94 12.91
C PHE A 484 -3.20 24.74 12.93
N GLU A 485 -2.90 23.67 12.18
CA GLU A 485 -3.66 22.41 12.24
C GLU A 485 -3.54 21.75 13.61
N LEU A 486 -2.30 21.60 14.11
CA LEU A 486 -2.03 21.04 15.44
C LEU A 486 -2.77 21.84 16.52
N ALA A 487 -2.73 23.17 16.45
CA ALA A 487 -3.40 24.04 17.41
C ALA A 487 -4.91 23.79 17.45
N TYR A 488 -5.55 23.69 16.27
CA TYR A 488 -6.97 23.36 16.19
C TYR A 488 -7.27 21.95 16.73
N GLN A 489 -6.45 20.96 16.37
CA GLN A 489 -6.62 19.57 16.82
C GLN A 489 -6.52 19.44 18.34
N LEU A 490 -5.51 20.06 18.95
CA LEU A 490 -5.33 20.07 20.40
C LEU A 490 -6.49 20.79 21.10
N ARG A 491 -6.99 21.90 20.54
CA ARG A 491 -8.18 22.59 21.06
C ARG A 491 -9.43 21.71 20.97
N LEU A 492 -9.65 21.06 19.83
CA LEU A 492 -10.77 20.12 19.63
C LEU A 492 -10.73 18.98 20.66
N ILE A 493 -9.57 18.35 20.85
CA ILE A 493 -9.39 17.26 21.83
C ILE A 493 -9.63 17.77 23.26
N SER A 494 -9.13 18.95 23.61
CA SER A 494 -9.32 19.54 24.94
C SER A 494 -10.78 19.90 25.24
N GLU A 495 -11.52 20.42 24.26
CA GLU A 495 -12.91 20.89 24.48
C GLU A 495 -13.97 19.79 24.28
N GLN A 496 -13.74 18.86 23.35
CA GLN A 496 -14.73 17.83 22.95
C GLN A 496 -14.33 16.41 23.37
N GLY A 497 -13.09 16.21 23.84
CA GLY A 497 -12.54 14.92 24.24
C GLY A 497 -12.01 14.10 23.06
N GLY A 498 -11.09 13.16 23.34
CA GLY A 498 -10.43 12.34 22.32
C GLY A 498 -11.37 11.44 21.51
N GLN A 499 -12.51 11.04 22.09
CA GLN A 499 -13.55 10.26 21.42
C GLN A 499 -14.26 11.02 20.27
N SER A 500 -14.04 12.33 20.16
CA SER A 500 -14.54 13.13 19.03
C SER A 500 -13.73 12.94 17.74
N VAL A 501 -12.61 12.20 17.81
CA VAL A 501 -11.73 11.94 16.68
C VAL A 501 -11.82 10.47 16.28
N GLY A 502 -12.22 10.20 15.04
CA GLY A 502 -12.20 8.88 14.44
C GLY A 502 -10.88 8.57 13.74
N HIS A 503 -10.59 7.28 13.58
CA HIS A 503 -9.50 6.78 12.75
C HIS A 503 -10.06 5.80 11.71
N VAL A 504 -9.72 6.03 10.45
CA VAL A 504 -9.98 5.11 9.34
C VAL A 504 -8.70 4.37 9.03
N SER A 505 -8.63 3.08 9.41
CA SER A 505 -7.46 2.21 9.19
C SER A 505 -7.31 1.77 7.73
N GLU A 506 -7.38 2.72 6.80
CA GLU A 506 -7.25 2.52 5.37
C GLU A 506 -6.47 3.68 4.75
N PRO A 507 -5.50 3.42 3.86
CA PRO A 507 -4.73 4.47 3.22
C PRO A 507 -5.59 5.38 2.36
N LEU A 508 -5.67 6.66 2.72
CA LEU A 508 -6.41 7.67 1.98
C LEU A 508 -5.65 8.16 0.74
N LEU A 509 -4.35 8.37 0.90
CA LEU A 509 -3.49 8.98 -0.12
C LEU A 509 -2.03 8.52 0.03
N ILE A 510 -1.24 8.80 -1.01
CA ILE A 510 0.21 8.72 -1.04
C ILE A 510 0.74 10.15 -0.94
N ALA A 511 1.21 10.51 0.25
CA ALA A 511 1.82 11.80 0.56
C ALA A 511 3.31 11.80 0.22
N ASN A 512 3.88 13.00 0.05
CA ASN A 512 5.33 13.15 0.13
C ASN A 512 5.76 13.09 1.60
N GLU A 513 6.85 12.37 1.88
CA GLU A 513 7.36 12.30 3.25
C GLU A 513 7.75 13.72 3.73
N PRO A 514 7.20 14.17 4.87
CA PRO A 514 7.53 15.48 5.39
C PRO A 514 9.01 15.51 5.76
N ARG A 515 9.71 16.60 5.43
CA ARG A 515 11.12 16.74 5.79
C ARG A 515 11.21 16.92 7.31
N PRO A 516 11.95 16.06 8.03
CA PRO A 516 12.14 16.22 9.47
C PRO A 516 12.83 17.54 9.76
N SER A 517 12.19 18.43 10.52
CA SER A 517 12.78 19.69 10.99
C SER A 517 12.18 20.12 12.32
N ASP A 518 12.99 20.67 13.22
CA ASP A 518 12.49 21.36 14.43
C ASP A 518 11.63 22.55 13.99
N CYS A 519 10.42 22.64 14.54
CA CYS A 519 9.46 23.68 14.24
C CYS A 519 9.13 24.45 15.52
N ALA A 520 9.55 25.72 15.57
CA ALA A 520 9.29 26.58 16.72
C ALA A 520 7.78 26.79 16.97
N ASP A 521 6.98 26.83 15.89
CA ASP A 521 5.53 26.99 15.98
C ASP A 521 4.87 25.77 16.64
N GLU A 522 5.32 24.55 16.32
CA GLU A 522 4.82 23.32 16.94
C GLU A 522 5.08 23.31 18.44
N ARG A 523 6.32 23.65 18.87
CA ARG A 523 6.67 23.74 20.29
C ARG A 523 5.85 24.79 21.02
N ALA A 524 5.68 25.98 20.44
CA ALA A 524 4.87 27.04 21.02
C ALA A 524 3.40 26.61 21.23
N VAL A 525 2.83 25.90 20.25
CA VAL A 525 1.46 25.35 20.34
C VAL A 525 1.36 24.26 21.41
N ILE A 526 2.34 23.36 21.49
CA ILE A 526 2.38 22.30 22.51
C ILE A 526 2.52 22.92 23.91
N ASP A 527 3.44 23.86 24.11
CA ASP A 527 3.66 24.55 25.38
C ASP A 527 2.37 25.25 25.85
N ALA A 528 1.68 25.96 24.94
CA ALA A 528 0.41 26.60 25.23
C ALA A 528 -0.69 25.58 25.61
N HIS A 529 -0.74 24.44 24.94
CA HIS A 529 -1.66 23.34 25.28
C HIS A 529 -1.37 22.76 26.68
N LEU A 530 -0.10 22.55 27.03
CA LEU A 530 0.30 22.07 28.36
C LEU A 530 -0.09 23.08 29.45
N GLN A 531 0.16 24.37 29.23
CA GLN A 531 -0.24 25.44 30.16
C GLN A 531 -1.76 25.49 30.34
N ALA A 532 -2.53 25.36 29.26
CA ALA A 532 -4.00 25.31 29.33
C ALA A 532 -4.54 24.11 30.12
N ARG A 533 -3.77 23.00 30.15
CA ARG A 533 -4.05 21.81 30.98
C ARG A 533 -3.60 21.95 32.44
N GLY A 534 -2.97 23.06 32.81
CA GLY A 534 -2.50 23.35 34.18
C GLY A 534 -1.01 23.07 34.41
N TYR A 535 -0.26 22.66 33.38
CA TYR A 535 1.19 22.46 33.47
C TYR A 535 1.93 23.77 33.17
N VAL A 536 1.99 24.67 34.16
CA VAL A 536 2.54 26.02 34.01
C VAL A 536 4.01 26.02 33.56
N GLN A 537 4.79 25.01 33.97
CA GLN A 537 6.19 24.83 33.59
C GLN A 537 6.37 23.77 32.48
N GLY A 538 5.28 23.32 31.86
CA GLY A 538 5.31 22.29 30.82
C GLY A 538 5.95 22.83 29.53
N GLN A 539 6.78 22.00 28.89
CA GLN A 539 7.50 22.36 27.68
C GLN A 539 7.77 21.16 26.76
N ALA A 540 7.78 21.41 25.45
CA ALA A 540 8.25 20.50 24.41
C ALA A 540 9.75 20.65 24.17
N ILE A 541 10.51 19.58 24.40
CA ILE A 541 11.97 19.53 24.22
C ILE A 541 12.28 18.78 22.94
N ALA A 542 12.93 19.44 21.97
CA ALA A 542 13.33 18.81 20.71
C ALA A 542 14.34 17.68 20.92
N LEU A 543 14.19 16.59 20.16
CA LEU A 543 15.07 15.42 20.20
C LEU A 543 16.19 15.52 19.16
N ASP A 544 17.45 15.45 19.61
CA ASP A 544 18.62 15.55 18.74
C ASP A 544 18.66 14.46 17.65
N MET A 545 18.27 13.24 18.01
CA MET A 545 18.35 12.05 17.14
C MET A 545 17.12 11.86 16.26
N GLN A 546 16.07 12.68 16.45
CA GLN A 546 14.83 12.63 15.67
C GLN A 546 14.31 14.06 15.43
N PRO A 547 14.80 14.75 14.38
CA PRO A 547 14.31 16.09 14.05
C PRO A 547 12.79 16.09 13.84
N GLY A 548 12.08 17.07 14.41
CA GLY A 548 10.61 17.12 14.44
C GLY A 548 9.96 16.21 15.50
N GLY A 549 10.76 15.44 16.25
CA GLY A 549 10.33 14.70 17.43
C GLY A 549 10.56 15.49 18.72
N TYR A 550 9.63 15.38 19.66
CA TYR A 550 9.64 16.09 20.94
C TYR A 550 9.52 15.12 22.13
N ARG A 551 10.24 15.42 23.21
CA ARG A 551 9.99 14.92 24.56
C ARG A 551 9.14 15.94 25.30
N ILE A 552 8.08 15.48 25.96
CA ILE A 552 7.21 16.37 26.74
C ILE A 552 7.66 16.34 28.19
N ASP A 553 8.15 17.47 28.69
CA ASP A 553 8.38 17.69 30.12
C ASP A 553 7.17 18.42 30.69
N TYR A 554 6.47 17.80 31.63
CA TYR A 554 5.26 18.37 32.22
C TYR A 554 5.57 19.38 33.35
N GLY A 555 6.84 19.47 33.79
CA GLY A 555 7.26 20.49 34.74
C GLY A 555 6.53 20.44 36.09
N HIS A 556 6.30 19.23 36.63
CA HIS A 556 5.57 19.05 37.89
C HIS A 556 6.29 19.77 39.05
N GLU A 557 5.58 20.66 39.75
CA GLU A 557 6.16 21.42 40.89
C GLU A 557 6.34 20.55 42.14
N ARG A 558 5.51 19.53 42.30
CA ARG A 558 5.51 18.65 43.48
C ARG A 558 6.55 17.54 43.29
N GLN A 559 7.43 17.39 44.28
CA GLN A 559 8.26 16.19 44.37
C GLN A 559 7.43 15.02 44.90
N ALA A 560 7.40 13.93 44.15
CA ALA A 560 6.75 12.68 44.52
C ALA A 560 7.77 11.64 44.99
N SER A 561 7.42 10.87 46.01
CA SER A 561 8.25 9.77 46.52
C SER A 561 7.88 8.44 45.84
N VAL A 562 8.88 7.57 45.67
CA VAL A 562 8.73 6.27 45.00
C VAL A 562 9.16 5.12 45.91
N SER A 563 8.31 4.11 46.04
CA SER A 563 8.68 2.80 46.59
C SER A 563 9.06 1.87 45.45
N ILE A 564 10.34 1.55 45.34
CA ILE A 564 10.86 0.60 44.35
C ILE A 564 10.77 -0.81 44.95
N VAL A 565 9.98 -1.68 44.35
CA VAL A 565 9.75 -3.04 44.84
C VAL A 565 10.44 -4.03 43.92
N ILE A 566 11.34 -4.84 44.48
CA ILE A 566 12.15 -5.82 43.76
C ILE A 566 11.86 -7.21 44.32
N TYR A 567 11.31 -8.09 43.48
CA TYR A 567 11.06 -9.49 43.82
C TYR A 567 12.31 -10.33 43.60
N LEU A 568 12.83 -10.95 44.65
CA LEU A 568 14.13 -11.62 44.64
C LEU A 568 13.99 -13.08 44.20
N GLU A 569 13.98 -13.30 42.89
CA GLU A 569 14.01 -14.62 42.27
C GLU A 569 15.29 -14.81 41.46
N GLY A 570 16.06 -15.86 41.73
CA GLY A 570 17.32 -16.14 41.03
C GLY A 570 18.57 -15.99 41.90
N GLN A 571 19.66 -15.50 41.31
CA GLN A 571 20.99 -15.49 41.92
C GLN A 571 21.37 -14.13 42.52
N LEU A 572 22.02 -14.16 43.69
CA LEU A 572 22.48 -12.99 44.43
C LEU A 572 23.26 -11.95 43.58
N VAL A 573 24.08 -12.40 42.64
CA VAL A 573 24.88 -11.52 41.77
C VAL A 573 24.02 -10.54 40.96
N ASN A 574 22.83 -10.97 40.53
CA ASN A 574 21.92 -10.13 39.75
C ASN A 574 21.30 -9.05 40.64
N PHE A 575 20.93 -9.43 41.86
CA PHE A 575 20.33 -8.50 42.83
C PHE A 575 21.32 -7.43 43.24
N GLN A 576 22.59 -7.81 43.45
CA GLN A 576 23.68 -6.88 43.73
C GLN A 576 23.88 -5.88 42.59
N ARG A 577 23.94 -6.36 41.34
CA ARG A 577 24.07 -5.49 40.16
C ARG A 577 22.89 -4.55 40.00
N CYS A 578 21.67 -5.05 40.20
CA CYS A 578 20.45 -4.25 40.12
C CYS A 578 20.51 -3.11 41.16
N LEU A 579 20.78 -3.45 42.42
CA LEU A 579 20.86 -2.48 43.51
C LEU A 579 21.98 -1.46 43.32
N GLU A 580 23.18 -1.90 42.91
CA GLU A 580 24.31 -1.02 42.63
C GLU A 580 23.99 -0.02 41.51
N SER A 581 23.45 -0.51 40.38
CA SER A 581 23.09 0.37 39.27
C SER A 581 21.99 1.37 39.65
N LEU A 582 21.00 0.93 40.43
CA LEU A 582 19.93 1.77 40.94
C LEU A 582 20.49 2.89 41.81
N LEU A 583 21.40 2.58 42.74
CA LEU A 583 21.98 3.56 43.65
C LEU A 583 22.91 4.57 42.94
N ILE A 584 23.64 4.12 41.93
CA ILE A 584 24.55 4.98 41.15
C ILE A 584 23.77 5.95 40.25
N GLN A 585 22.75 5.45 39.56
CA GLN A 585 22.06 6.21 38.51
C GLN A 585 20.89 7.04 39.03
N THR A 586 20.35 6.71 40.19
CA THR A 586 19.19 7.42 40.75
C THR A 586 19.64 8.60 41.59
N SER A 587 19.28 9.80 41.17
CA SER A 587 19.51 11.04 41.89
C SER A 587 18.26 11.94 41.84
N ALA A 588 18.16 12.88 42.77
CA ALA A 588 17.13 13.94 42.83
C ALA A 588 15.66 13.51 43.07
N VAL A 589 15.36 12.21 43.16
CA VAL A 589 14.03 11.70 43.54
C VAL A 589 14.13 11.04 44.91
N ASP A 590 13.13 11.29 45.77
CA ASP A 590 13.01 10.59 47.05
C ASP A 590 12.49 9.17 46.83
N PHE A 591 13.22 8.16 47.29
CA PHE A 591 12.83 6.77 47.10
C PHE A 591 13.22 5.88 48.27
N GLU A 592 12.44 4.81 48.44
CA GLU A 592 12.76 3.66 49.26
C GLU A 592 12.77 2.39 48.41
N VAL A 593 13.42 1.34 48.89
CA VAL A 593 13.52 0.04 48.21
C VAL A 593 12.98 -1.06 49.10
N LEU A 594 11.96 -1.77 48.63
CA LEU A 594 11.39 -2.94 49.28
C LEU A 594 11.88 -4.19 48.56
N LEU A 595 12.63 -5.01 49.27
CA LEU A 595 13.15 -6.28 48.78
C LEU A 595 12.22 -7.41 49.21
N VAL A 596 11.53 -8.02 48.25
CA VAL A 596 10.57 -9.11 48.50
C VAL A 596 11.29 -10.44 48.37
N GLU A 597 11.52 -11.08 49.51
CA GLU A 597 12.21 -12.37 49.63
C GLU A 597 11.15 -13.48 49.75
N PRO A 598 11.04 -14.40 48.77
CA PRO A 598 9.94 -15.38 48.70
C PRO A 598 10.06 -16.57 49.67
N GLY A 599 11.09 -16.61 50.52
CA GLY A 599 11.31 -17.65 51.53
C GLY A 599 12.39 -18.66 51.13
N GLY A 600 13.51 -18.20 50.60
CA GLY A 600 14.67 -19.00 50.24
C GLY A 600 15.61 -19.30 51.41
N ASP A 601 16.27 -20.46 51.37
CA ASP A 601 17.23 -20.93 52.39
C ASP A 601 18.70 -20.61 52.02
N ASP A 602 18.97 -19.74 51.05
CA ASP A 602 20.34 -19.39 50.65
C ASP A 602 21.01 -18.50 51.71
N PRO A 603 22.03 -19.01 52.45
CA PRO A 603 22.67 -18.26 53.52
C PRO A 603 23.35 -16.99 53.02
N ALA A 604 23.91 -17.00 51.81
CA ALA A 604 24.63 -15.86 51.25
C ALA A 604 23.66 -14.71 50.92
N LEU A 605 22.48 -15.05 50.39
CA LEU A 605 21.41 -14.07 50.14
C LEU A 605 20.92 -13.47 51.45
N LEU A 606 20.66 -14.30 52.46
CA LEU A 606 20.15 -13.85 53.76
C LEU A 606 21.15 -12.95 54.51
N GLU A 607 22.44 -13.25 54.45
CA GLU A 607 23.51 -12.41 55.02
C GLU A 607 23.60 -11.07 54.28
N TRP A 608 23.56 -11.09 52.94
CA TRP A 608 23.56 -9.87 52.15
C TRP A 608 22.34 -8.99 52.42
N LEU A 609 21.14 -9.57 52.56
CA LEU A 609 19.93 -8.82 52.88
C LEU A 609 20.01 -8.13 54.24
N ALA A 610 20.58 -8.80 55.25
CA ALA A 610 20.79 -8.20 56.57
C ALA A 610 21.74 -6.99 56.50
N LEU A 611 22.83 -7.09 55.72
CA LEU A 611 23.76 -5.99 55.49
C LEU A 611 23.11 -4.80 54.77
N VAL A 612 22.29 -5.07 53.73
CA VAL A 612 21.59 -4.02 52.98
C VAL A 612 20.60 -3.26 53.87
N GLU A 613 19.88 -3.98 54.72
CA GLU A 613 18.93 -3.37 55.66
C GLU A 613 19.63 -2.51 56.73
N GLU A 614 20.77 -2.98 57.26
CA GLU A 614 21.57 -2.24 58.25
C GLU A 614 22.25 -1.00 57.65
N MET A 615 22.87 -1.13 56.48
CA MET A 615 23.55 -0.03 55.78
C MET A 615 22.57 0.99 55.17
N GLY A 616 21.30 0.61 55.08
CA GLY A 616 20.28 1.33 54.36
C GLY A 616 19.79 2.63 55.01
N GLU A 617 20.12 2.87 56.28
CA GLU A 617 19.62 4.01 57.08
C GLU A 617 18.09 4.21 56.98
N GLY A 618 17.33 3.11 56.86
CA GLY A 618 15.87 3.14 56.71
C GLY A 618 15.33 3.34 55.29
N ARG A 619 16.20 3.43 54.27
CA ARG A 619 15.81 3.46 52.84
C ARG A 619 15.55 2.09 52.24
N PHE A 620 16.03 1.03 52.87
CA PHE A 620 15.83 -0.34 52.42
C PHE A 620 15.03 -1.11 53.46
N GLN A 621 14.04 -1.87 53.00
CA GLN A 621 13.21 -2.72 53.84
C GLN A 621 13.14 -4.11 53.21
N VAL A 622 13.43 -5.14 54.01
CA VAL A 622 13.36 -6.53 53.54
C VAL A 622 12.06 -7.16 54.02
N LEU A 623 11.21 -7.56 53.08
CA LEU A 623 9.94 -8.26 53.35
C LEU A 623 10.11 -9.75 53.08
N ARG A 624 10.12 -10.55 54.16
CA ARG A 624 10.34 -12.00 54.08
C ARG A 624 9.01 -12.75 54.14
N PHE A 625 8.79 -13.62 53.17
CA PHE A 625 7.59 -14.44 53.05
C PHE A 625 7.90 -15.92 53.30
N MET A 626 6.84 -16.70 53.52
CA MET A 626 6.95 -18.16 53.60
C MET A 626 6.88 -18.75 52.18
N PRO A 627 7.62 -19.85 51.91
CA PRO A 627 7.52 -20.56 50.64
C PRO A 627 6.07 -20.96 50.31
N GLY A 628 5.70 -20.90 49.03
CA GLY A 628 4.44 -21.43 48.52
C GLY A 628 3.29 -20.42 48.35
N GLN A 629 3.48 -19.15 48.74
CA GLN A 629 2.56 -18.08 48.31
C GLN A 629 2.83 -17.71 46.84
N SER A 630 1.83 -17.19 46.13
CA SER A 630 2.04 -16.74 44.75
C SER A 630 2.84 -15.42 44.72
N ARG A 631 3.64 -15.21 43.68
CA ARG A 631 4.39 -13.96 43.46
C ARG A 631 3.46 -12.74 43.53
N ALA A 632 2.28 -12.83 42.92
CA ALA A 632 1.27 -11.77 42.96
C ALA A 632 0.82 -11.44 44.39
N ALA A 633 0.56 -12.46 45.23
CA ALA A 633 0.15 -12.24 46.62
C ALA A 633 1.25 -11.56 47.45
N MET A 634 2.51 -11.99 47.29
CA MET A 634 3.65 -11.36 47.97
C MET A 634 3.86 -9.91 47.52
N CYS A 635 3.76 -9.64 46.22
CA CYS A 635 3.82 -8.29 45.67
C CYS A 635 2.67 -7.42 46.21
N ASN A 636 1.45 -7.93 46.25
CA ASN A 636 0.31 -7.19 46.82
C ASN A 636 0.52 -6.84 48.30
N ALA A 637 1.10 -7.75 49.09
CA ALA A 637 1.45 -7.47 50.48
C ALA A 637 2.57 -6.41 50.58
N ALA A 638 3.60 -6.48 49.73
CA ALA A 638 4.65 -5.48 49.68
C ALA A 638 4.13 -4.07 49.33
N ALA A 639 3.16 -3.98 48.42
CA ALA A 639 2.51 -2.71 48.06
C ALA A 639 1.73 -2.07 49.23
N GLN A 640 1.25 -2.87 50.19
CA GLN A 640 0.59 -2.36 51.39
C GLN A 640 1.58 -1.71 52.35
N GLU A 641 2.76 -2.31 52.51
CA GLU A 641 3.85 -1.83 53.39
C GLU A 641 4.60 -0.60 52.82
N ALA A 642 4.56 -0.43 51.50
CA ALA A 642 5.16 0.71 50.80
C ALA A 642 4.63 2.08 51.31
N ARG A 643 5.54 3.04 51.44
CA ARG A 643 5.29 4.40 51.96
C ARG A 643 5.29 5.47 50.87
N GLY A 644 5.88 5.18 49.72
CA GLY A 644 5.93 6.04 48.55
C GLY A 644 4.54 6.31 47.97
N GLU A 645 4.39 7.49 47.36
CA GLU A 645 3.18 7.85 46.63
C GLU A 645 3.01 7.02 45.34
N TYR A 646 4.14 6.63 44.74
CA TYR A 646 4.22 5.77 43.57
C TYR A 646 4.89 4.44 43.92
N LEU A 647 4.40 3.36 43.33
CA LEU A 647 5.04 2.05 43.33
C LEU A 647 5.79 1.88 42.01
N LEU A 648 7.00 1.37 42.06
CA LEU A 648 7.75 0.93 40.89
C LEU A 648 8.15 -0.53 41.07
N TRP A 649 7.57 -1.41 40.27
CA TRP A 649 8.04 -2.78 40.13
C TRP A 649 9.27 -2.79 39.21
N LEU A 650 10.38 -3.29 39.73
CA LEU A 650 11.62 -3.40 38.98
C LEU A 650 12.11 -4.84 39.01
N ASP A 651 12.41 -5.39 37.84
CA ASP A 651 12.95 -6.74 37.71
C ASP A 651 14.31 -6.87 38.42
N ALA A 652 14.50 -7.96 39.15
CA ALA A 652 15.73 -8.19 39.90
C ALA A 652 16.97 -8.45 39.02
N HIS A 653 16.76 -8.71 37.72
CA HIS A 653 17.81 -8.85 36.71
C HIS A 653 18.07 -7.55 35.94
N ALA A 654 17.29 -6.50 36.17
CA ALA A 654 17.48 -5.21 35.53
C ALA A 654 18.75 -4.50 36.05
N ALA A 655 19.36 -3.70 35.18
CA ALA A 655 20.37 -2.72 35.53
C ALA A 655 20.03 -1.39 34.86
N VAL A 656 20.06 -0.31 35.62
CA VAL A 656 19.75 1.04 35.13
C VAL A 656 20.92 1.57 34.30
N LEU A 657 20.61 2.10 33.10
CA LEU A 657 21.65 2.55 32.16
C LEU A 657 21.96 4.05 32.23
N GLU A 658 20.95 4.89 32.48
CA GLU A 658 21.06 6.34 32.34
C GLU A 658 20.55 7.08 33.59
N PRO A 659 21.21 8.19 34.01
CA PRO A 659 20.67 9.09 35.01
C PRO A 659 19.33 9.69 34.58
N GLY A 660 18.47 10.03 35.55
CA GLY A 660 17.17 10.64 35.27
C GLY A 660 16.08 9.68 34.79
N TRP A 661 16.36 8.38 34.70
CA TRP A 661 15.40 7.33 34.34
C TRP A 661 14.13 7.35 35.20
N LEU A 662 14.29 7.56 36.52
CA LEU A 662 13.18 7.56 37.47
C LEU A 662 12.34 8.83 37.34
N HIS A 663 12.99 9.95 37.07
CA HIS A 663 12.31 11.21 36.76
C HIS A 663 11.51 11.11 35.47
N ALA A 664 12.01 10.42 34.43
CA ALA A 664 11.25 10.18 33.21
C ALA A 664 9.97 9.35 33.45
N LEU A 665 10.02 8.32 34.29
CA LEU A 665 8.82 7.57 34.70
C LEU A 665 7.84 8.48 35.46
N LEU A 666 8.33 9.24 36.44
CA LEU A 666 7.51 10.14 37.25
C LEU A 666 6.89 11.29 36.45
N ASN A 667 7.58 11.80 35.45
CA ASN A 667 7.07 12.84 34.55
C ASN A 667 5.75 12.40 33.90
N GLN A 668 5.66 11.13 33.51
CA GLN A 668 4.44 10.54 32.97
C GLN A 668 3.46 10.08 34.06
N ALA A 669 3.93 9.42 35.12
CA ALA A 669 3.06 8.83 36.14
C ALA A 669 2.28 9.88 36.95
N GLN A 670 2.81 11.08 37.09
CA GLN A 670 2.16 12.19 37.80
C GLN A 670 0.99 12.82 37.04
N ARG A 671 0.78 12.46 35.78
CA ARG A 671 -0.41 12.87 35.03
C ARG A 671 -1.66 12.20 35.63
N PRO A 672 -2.71 12.96 35.99
CA PRO A 672 -3.90 12.40 36.62
C PRO A 672 -4.54 11.26 35.81
N GLU A 673 -4.55 11.37 34.48
CA GLU A 673 -5.13 10.38 33.58
C GLU A 673 -4.28 9.11 33.38
N VAL A 674 -3.02 9.09 33.81
CA VAL A 674 -2.12 7.94 33.62
C VAL A 674 -2.27 6.92 34.74
N GLY A 675 -2.53 5.68 34.38
CA GLY A 675 -2.70 4.54 35.28
C GLY A 675 -1.41 3.77 35.52
N ALA A 676 -0.61 3.54 34.48
CA ALA A 676 0.66 2.83 34.58
C ALA A 676 1.70 3.39 33.60
N VAL A 677 2.99 3.27 33.95
CA VAL A 677 4.11 3.69 33.11
C VAL A 677 5.16 2.60 33.02
N GLY A 678 5.65 2.31 31.82
CA GLY A 678 6.74 1.36 31.59
C GLY A 678 7.93 1.97 30.86
N GLY A 679 9.12 1.38 31.09
CA GLY A 679 10.37 1.78 30.45
C GLY A 679 10.79 0.88 29.29
N LYS A 680 11.80 1.32 28.53
CA LYS A 680 12.47 0.54 27.48
C LYS A 680 13.50 -0.41 28.09
N SER A 681 13.45 -1.69 27.73
CA SER A 681 14.46 -2.68 28.15
C SER A 681 15.24 -3.26 26.96
N GLN A 682 16.52 -3.54 27.16
CA GLN A 682 17.42 -4.11 26.16
C GLN A 682 18.31 -5.21 26.76
N ASP A 683 18.82 -6.11 25.91
CA ASP A 683 19.78 -7.15 26.27
C ASP A 683 21.23 -6.62 26.27
N ASN A 684 22.17 -7.47 26.69
CA ASN A 684 23.60 -7.15 26.72
C ASN A 684 24.24 -6.93 25.34
N GLN A 685 23.52 -7.21 24.25
CA GLN A 685 23.92 -6.94 22.88
C GLN A 685 23.29 -5.63 22.35
N GLY A 686 22.58 -4.89 23.20
CA GLY A 686 21.90 -3.65 22.84
C GLY A 686 20.66 -3.88 21.97
N ARG A 687 20.10 -5.10 21.97
CA ARG A 687 18.84 -5.40 21.28
C ARG A 687 17.67 -5.22 22.22
N ILE A 688 16.57 -4.71 21.71
CA ILE A 688 15.35 -4.47 22.45
C ILE A 688 14.79 -5.79 22.98
N ARG A 689 14.45 -5.79 24.26
CA ARG A 689 13.67 -6.83 24.93
C ARG A 689 12.23 -6.41 25.04
N GLN A 690 12.00 -5.17 25.48
CA GLN A 690 10.68 -4.57 25.59
C GLN A 690 10.71 -3.13 25.08
N ALA A 691 9.77 -2.80 24.19
CA ALA A 691 9.51 -1.44 23.76
C ALA A 691 8.03 -1.25 23.39
N GLY A 692 7.16 -1.41 24.39
CA GLY A 692 5.71 -1.51 24.22
C GLY A 692 5.25 -2.93 23.91
N LEU A 693 4.06 -3.29 24.41
CA LEU A 693 3.40 -4.56 24.13
C LEU A 693 2.28 -4.36 23.10
N VAL A 694 2.07 -5.38 22.26
CA VAL A 694 0.97 -5.42 21.29
C VAL A 694 0.05 -6.58 21.65
N LEU A 695 -1.23 -6.30 21.85
CA LEU A 695 -2.25 -7.30 22.09
C LEU A 695 -2.56 -8.07 20.80
N GLY A 696 -2.84 -9.37 20.92
CA GLY A 696 -3.09 -10.28 19.80
C GLY A 696 -1.84 -10.77 19.06
N LEU A 697 -0.70 -10.09 19.19
CA LEU A 697 0.55 -10.47 18.51
C LEU A 697 1.06 -11.82 19.05
N GLY A 698 1.31 -12.78 18.15
CA GLY A 698 1.64 -14.16 18.51
C GLY A 698 0.47 -14.94 19.10
N GLY A 699 -0.75 -14.43 18.98
CA GLY A 699 -1.99 -15.04 19.49
C GLY A 699 -2.41 -14.53 20.87
N THR A 700 -1.48 -14.03 21.71
CA THR A 700 -1.78 -13.51 23.05
C THR A 700 -1.29 -12.07 23.20
N VAL A 701 -0.12 -11.84 23.77
CA VAL A 701 0.50 -10.52 23.90
C VAL A 701 1.96 -10.64 23.47
N GLY A 702 2.35 -9.83 22.48
CA GLY A 702 3.66 -9.93 21.86
C GLY A 702 4.50 -8.66 22.02
N ARG A 703 5.81 -8.83 21.83
CA ARG A 703 6.82 -7.75 21.87
C ARG A 703 7.22 -7.40 20.43
N ALA A 704 6.56 -6.41 19.83
CA ALA A 704 6.69 -6.12 18.40
C ALA A 704 8.11 -5.74 17.93
N PHE A 705 8.94 -5.22 18.82
CA PHE A 705 10.33 -4.81 18.52
C PHE A 705 11.39 -5.73 19.12
N GLU A 706 11.01 -6.91 19.66
CA GLU A 706 11.99 -7.82 20.27
C GLU A 706 13.09 -8.23 19.28
N GLY A 707 14.35 -8.14 19.72
CA GLY A 707 15.52 -8.49 18.92
C GLY A 707 16.01 -7.38 17.98
N VAL A 708 15.26 -6.29 17.80
CA VAL A 708 15.68 -5.13 17.00
C VAL A 708 16.72 -4.32 17.77
N SER A 709 17.69 -3.70 17.09
CA SER A 709 18.67 -2.81 17.75
C SER A 709 17.98 -1.66 18.47
N SER A 710 18.41 -1.36 19.71
CA SER A 710 17.90 -0.24 20.51
C SER A 710 18.13 1.15 19.90
N GLN A 711 19.05 1.24 18.93
CA GLN A 711 19.49 2.48 18.28
C GLN A 711 18.69 2.87 17.03
N VAL A 712 17.79 2.00 16.54
CA VAL A 712 16.94 2.36 15.39
C VAL A 712 15.72 3.14 15.86
N ALA A 713 15.22 4.03 15.00
CA ALA A 713 14.02 4.82 15.27
C ALA A 713 12.73 3.96 15.35
N GLY A 714 12.73 2.77 14.73
CA GLY A 714 11.57 1.89 14.68
C GLY A 714 10.50 2.37 13.71
N TYR A 715 9.36 1.67 13.71
CA TYR A 715 8.23 2.00 12.84
C TYR A 715 7.71 3.41 13.17
N MET A 716 7.65 4.29 12.17
CA MET A 716 7.28 5.71 12.31
C MET A 716 8.03 6.46 13.43
N GLY A 717 9.26 6.04 13.76
CA GLY A 717 10.05 6.67 14.81
C GLY A 717 9.61 6.34 16.25
N ARG A 718 8.64 5.44 16.45
CA ARG A 718 8.01 5.16 17.75
C ARG A 718 8.97 4.67 18.84
N LEU A 719 10.16 4.16 18.52
CA LEU A 719 11.12 3.67 19.54
C LEU A 719 11.87 4.77 20.29
N GLY A 720 11.74 6.02 19.83
CA GLY A 720 12.29 7.21 20.49
C GLY A 720 11.23 8.19 21.00
N LEU A 721 9.93 7.85 20.86
CA LEU A 721 8.81 8.71 21.26
C LEU A 721 8.00 8.10 22.40
N GLU A 722 7.51 8.95 23.30
CA GLU A 722 6.55 8.57 24.34
C GLU A 722 5.21 8.24 23.69
N GLN A 723 4.55 7.18 24.17
CA GLN A 723 3.28 6.76 23.60
C GLN A 723 2.39 6.07 24.63
N SER A 724 1.09 6.33 24.55
CA SER A 724 0.10 5.51 25.22
C SER A 724 0.00 4.12 24.55
N CYS A 725 -0.19 3.07 25.34
CA CYS A 725 -0.41 1.70 24.88
C CYS A 725 -1.47 1.01 25.75
N CYS A 726 -1.95 -0.17 25.32
CA CYS A 726 -2.92 -0.93 26.13
C CYS A 726 -2.28 -1.56 27.37
N ALA A 727 -1.01 -1.98 27.27
CA ALA A 727 -0.29 -2.58 28.37
C ALA A 727 1.22 -2.31 28.31
N VAL A 728 1.84 -2.29 29.49
CA VAL A 728 3.29 -2.27 29.66
C VAL A 728 3.72 -3.54 30.40
N ASP A 729 5.01 -3.88 30.30
CA ASP A 729 5.56 -5.10 30.89
C ASP A 729 5.79 -4.96 32.41
N GLY A 730 5.87 -6.08 33.12
CA GLY A 730 6.17 -6.14 34.55
C GLY A 730 7.66 -5.97 34.89
N GLU A 731 8.56 -5.98 33.90
CA GLU A 731 10.00 -5.74 34.09
C GLU A 731 10.30 -4.34 34.67
N CYS A 732 9.48 -3.36 34.33
CA CYS A 732 9.54 -1.97 34.80
C CYS A 732 8.13 -1.37 34.73
N LEU A 733 7.44 -1.32 35.86
CA LEU A 733 6.04 -0.87 35.94
C LEU A 733 5.86 0.11 37.11
N MET A 734 5.66 1.39 36.78
CA MET A 734 5.35 2.44 37.75
C MET A 734 3.87 2.79 37.75
N LEU A 735 3.28 2.96 38.94
CA LEU A 735 1.93 3.52 39.09
C LEU A 735 1.69 4.13 40.46
N ARG A 736 0.63 4.93 40.59
CA ARG A 736 0.20 5.48 41.88
C ARG A 736 -0.16 4.33 42.83
N ARG A 737 0.37 4.38 44.06
CA ARG A 737 0.08 3.37 45.09
C ARG A 737 -1.41 3.27 45.38
N ALA A 738 -2.08 4.42 45.56
CA ALA A 738 -3.51 4.46 45.82
C ALA A 738 -4.32 3.77 44.71
N LEU A 739 -3.96 4.01 43.45
CA LEU A 739 -4.63 3.41 42.30
C LEU A 739 -4.39 1.89 42.20
N PHE A 740 -3.17 1.42 42.49
CA PHE A 740 -2.87 -0.01 42.55
C PHE A 740 -3.76 -0.74 43.58
N LEU A 741 -3.90 -0.16 44.78
CA LEU A 741 -4.72 -0.71 45.84
C LEU A 741 -6.21 -0.67 45.48
N GLU A 742 -6.68 0.42 44.87
CA GLU A 742 -8.06 0.58 44.40
C GLU A 742 -8.41 -0.43 43.29
N ALA A 743 -7.48 -0.70 42.37
CA ALA A 743 -7.64 -1.67 41.29
C ALA A 743 -7.63 -3.14 41.76
N GLY A 744 -7.42 -3.38 43.07
CA GLY A 744 -7.35 -4.72 43.67
C GLY A 744 -5.99 -5.40 43.52
N GLY A 745 -4.95 -4.66 43.13
CA GLY A 745 -3.59 -5.15 42.93
C GLY A 745 -3.47 -6.20 41.82
N PHE A 746 -2.42 -7.00 41.92
CA PHE A 746 -2.16 -8.10 41.01
C PHE A 746 -3.10 -9.29 41.25
N ASP A 747 -3.58 -9.89 40.16
CA ASP A 747 -4.45 -11.07 40.23
C ASP A 747 -3.67 -12.29 40.75
N THR A 748 -4.25 -13.01 41.72
CA THR A 748 -3.59 -14.15 42.36
C THR A 748 -3.94 -15.49 41.73
N ASP A 749 -4.82 -15.53 40.71
CA ASP A 749 -5.15 -16.76 39.99
C ASP A 749 -3.92 -17.29 39.23
N PRO A 750 -3.47 -18.54 39.51
CA PRO A 750 -2.36 -19.16 38.79
C PRO A 750 -2.55 -19.23 37.27
N LEU A 751 -3.79 -19.23 36.77
CA LEU A 751 -4.08 -19.23 35.34
C LEU A 751 -3.68 -17.94 34.63
N LEU A 752 -3.62 -16.81 35.35
CA LEU A 752 -3.22 -15.51 34.81
C LEU A 752 -1.79 -15.09 35.18
N ALA A 753 -1.06 -15.92 35.93
CA ALA A 753 0.27 -15.61 36.42
C ALA A 753 1.24 -15.04 35.35
N PRO A 754 1.29 -15.54 34.10
CA PRO A 754 2.18 -14.98 33.07
C PRO A 754 1.84 -13.55 32.63
N TRP A 755 0.60 -13.11 32.85
CA TRP A 755 0.08 -11.82 32.36
C TRP A 755 -0.40 -10.92 33.49
N THR A 756 0.11 -11.12 34.71
CA THR A 756 -0.35 -10.38 35.90
C THR A 756 -0.27 -8.85 35.73
N SER A 757 0.82 -8.34 35.14
CA SER A 757 0.97 -6.90 34.84
C SER A 757 0.07 -6.44 33.68
N ILE A 758 -0.12 -7.29 32.66
CA ILE A 758 -1.01 -7.02 31.53
C ILE A 758 -2.46 -6.93 32.01
N ASP A 759 -2.91 -7.88 32.83
CA ASP A 759 -4.26 -7.91 33.40
C ASP A 759 -4.55 -6.64 34.20
N LEU A 760 -3.61 -6.19 35.03
CA LEU A 760 -3.70 -4.91 35.73
C LEU A 760 -3.79 -3.72 34.76
N CYS A 761 -2.92 -3.66 33.74
CA CYS A 761 -2.95 -2.60 32.74
C CYS A 761 -4.30 -2.54 32.00
N LEU A 762 -4.86 -3.71 31.65
CA LEU A 762 -6.14 -3.80 30.97
C LEU A 762 -7.32 -3.41 31.88
N LYS A 763 -7.27 -3.73 33.18
CA LYS A 763 -8.23 -3.23 34.17
C LYS A 763 -8.19 -1.71 34.28
N LEU A 764 -6.99 -1.13 34.36
CA LEU A 764 -6.80 0.32 34.40
C LEU A 764 -7.30 0.99 33.11
N TYR A 765 -7.00 0.38 31.97
CA TYR A 765 -7.48 0.83 30.66
C TYR A 765 -9.01 0.82 30.57
N GLN A 766 -9.66 -0.26 31.02
CA GLN A 766 -11.13 -0.33 31.10
C GLN A 766 -11.73 0.71 32.06
N ALA A 767 -11.00 1.09 33.11
CA ALA A 767 -11.41 2.14 34.04
C ALA A 767 -11.18 3.57 33.48
N GLY A 768 -10.65 3.71 32.25
CA GLY A 768 -10.44 4.98 31.58
C GLY A 768 -9.07 5.62 31.79
N TYR A 769 -8.12 4.90 32.41
CA TYR A 769 -6.75 5.36 32.56
C TYR A 769 -5.89 5.04 31.33
N LEU A 770 -4.83 5.84 31.11
CA LEU A 770 -3.82 5.60 30.08
C LEU A 770 -2.66 4.78 30.65
N ASN A 771 -2.19 3.79 29.91
CA ASN A 771 -0.88 3.18 30.18
C ASN A 771 0.13 3.79 29.22
N VAL A 772 1.26 4.28 29.72
CA VAL A 772 2.25 5.03 28.94
C VAL A 772 3.57 4.29 28.90
N TRP A 773 4.17 4.19 27.73
CA TRP A 773 5.53 3.70 27.58
C TRP A 773 6.48 4.87 27.29
N THR A 774 7.60 4.94 28.00
CA THR A 774 8.62 5.97 27.80
C THR A 774 9.97 5.38 27.32
N PRO A 775 10.54 5.92 26.23
CA PRO A 775 11.87 5.53 25.73
C PRO A 775 13.02 6.14 26.55
N PHE A 776 12.72 7.08 27.45
CA PHE A 776 13.69 7.84 28.25
C PHE A 776 14.06 7.13 29.57
N THR A 777 13.42 6.01 29.85
CA THR A 777 13.85 5.06 30.89
C THR A 777 14.45 3.86 30.19
N ARG A 778 15.75 3.64 30.36
CA ARG A 778 16.49 2.55 29.70
C ARG A 778 17.09 1.58 30.70
N LEU A 779 16.72 0.32 30.56
CA LEU A 779 17.16 -0.77 31.41
C LEU A 779 17.89 -1.82 30.58
N LEU A 780 18.97 -2.36 31.14
CA LEU A 780 19.59 -3.59 30.69
C LEU A 780 18.95 -4.76 31.47
N VAL A 781 18.34 -5.72 30.79
CA VAL A 781 17.73 -6.88 31.43
C VAL A 781 18.35 -8.14 30.84
N ASP A 782 18.95 -8.97 31.70
CA ASP A 782 19.53 -10.23 31.24
C ASP A 782 18.44 -11.20 30.79
N PRO A 783 18.64 -11.92 29.66
CA PRO A 783 17.63 -12.83 29.14
C PRO A 783 17.46 -14.03 30.07
N LEU A 784 16.33 -14.10 30.74
CA LEU A 784 15.82 -15.33 31.32
C LEU A 784 14.90 -16.04 30.32
N PRO A 785 15.00 -17.38 30.20
CA PRO A 785 13.99 -18.14 29.48
C PRO A 785 12.68 -18.06 30.26
N ALA A 786 11.73 -17.26 29.76
CA ALA A 786 10.38 -17.25 30.30
C ALA A 786 9.72 -18.61 30.05
N PRO A 787 9.12 -19.24 31.07
CA PRO A 787 8.33 -20.46 30.85
C PRO A 787 7.17 -20.14 29.89
N ARG A 788 6.99 -20.99 28.89
CA ARG A 788 5.89 -20.84 27.93
C ARG A 788 4.57 -21.05 28.68
N ALA A 789 3.62 -20.14 28.49
CA ALA A 789 2.28 -20.28 29.05
C ALA A 789 1.63 -21.60 28.59
N SER A 790 0.88 -22.24 29.49
CA SER A 790 0.09 -23.43 29.14
C SER A 790 -1.15 -23.04 28.33
N ARG A 791 -1.77 -24.01 27.66
CA ARG A 791 -3.02 -23.77 26.94
C ARG A 791 -4.15 -23.33 27.86
N GLU A 792 -4.23 -23.87 29.09
CA GLU A 792 -5.25 -23.42 30.04
C GLU A 792 -5.05 -21.95 30.44
N GLN A 793 -3.79 -21.50 30.54
CA GLN A 793 -3.48 -20.10 30.81
C GLN A 793 -3.88 -19.20 29.62
N GLU A 794 -3.56 -19.61 28.39
CA GLU A 794 -3.99 -18.90 27.17
C GLU A 794 -5.54 -18.82 27.09
N ASP A 795 -6.24 -19.93 27.31
CA ASP A 795 -7.71 -19.98 27.32
C ASP A 795 -8.32 -19.06 28.40
N ALA A 796 -7.70 -18.97 29.58
CA ALA A 796 -8.14 -18.07 30.64
C ALA A 796 -7.95 -16.59 30.25
N LEU A 797 -6.82 -16.25 29.62
CA LEU A 797 -6.57 -14.91 29.10
C LEU A 797 -7.60 -14.55 28.01
N PHE A 798 -7.88 -15.47 27.09
CA PHE A 798 -8.88 -15.30 26.05
C PHE A 798 -10.28 -15.11 26.61
N ALA A 799 -10.69 -15.94 27.56
CA ALA A 799 -12.00 -15.84 28.20
C ALA A 799 -12.21 -14.47 28.86
N ARG A 800 -11.15 -13.87 29.39
CA ARG A 800 -11.22 -12.59 30.09
C ARG A 800 -11.08 -11.37 29.17
N TRP A 801 -10.20 -11.43 28.17
CA TRP A 801 -9.72 -10.24 27.44
C TRP A 801 -9.84 -10.32 25.91
N MET A 802 -10.59 -11.29 25.35
CA MET A 802 -10.74 -11.45 23.89
C MET A 802 -11.07 -10.15 23.13
N PRO A 803 -11.99 -9.28 23.58
CA PRO A 803 -12.30 -8.06 22.83
C PRO A 803 -11.09 -7.13 22.65
N GLN A 804 -10.26 -6.99 23.68
CA GLN A 804 -9.03 -6.18 23.66
C GLN A 804 -7.92 -6.88 22.86
N LEU A 805 -7.80 -8.20 22.98
CA LEU A 805 -6.82 -8.99 22.22
C LEU A 805 -7.14 -9.00 20.71
N ALA A 806 -8.42 -8.94 20.34
CA ALA A 806 -8.85 -8.92 18.94
C ALA A 806 -8.64 -7.55 18.27
N ARG A 807 -8.55 -6.47 19.04
CA ARG A 807 -8.35 -5.10 18.53
C ARG A 807 -7.58 -4.25 19.54
N ASP A 808 -6.28 -4.09 19.28
CA ASP A 808 -5.42 -3.16 20.00
C ASP A 808 -5.44 -1.77 19.32
N PRO A 809 -5.97 -0.71 19.96
CA PRO A 809 -5.94 0.65 19.41
C PRO A 809 -4.53 1.17 19.10
N GLY A 810 -3.49 0.66 19.78
CA GLY A 810 -2.10 1.04 19.56
C GLY A 810 -1.42 0.35 18.37
N TYR A 811 -2.12 -0.57 17.69
CA TYR A 811 -1.59 -1.39 16.59
C TYR A 811 -2.59 -1.48 15.43
N ASN A 812 -2.17 -0.99 14.25
CA ASN A 812 -3.06 -0.92 13.09
C ASN A 812 -3.47 -2.32 12.59
N ALA A 813 -4.75 -2.47 12.22
CA ALA A 813 -5.34 -3.74 11.77
C ALA A 813 -4.74 -4.30 10.47
N ASN A 814 -4.00 -3.47 9.72
CA ASN A 814 -3.33 -3.87 8.48
C ASN A 814 -1.96 -4.53 8.71
N PHE A 815 -1.51 -4.67 9.95
CA PHE A 815 -0.29 -5.39 10.28
C PHE A 815 -0.55 -6.85 10.66
N SER A 816 0.45 -7.68 10.38
CA SER A 816 0.48 -9.07 10.82
C SER A 816 0.48 -9.16 12.35
N LEU A 817 -0.30 -10.11 12.86
CA LEU A 817 -0.28 -10.53 14.27
C LEU A 817 0.52 -11.84 14.46
N ARG A 818 1.28 -12.29 13.47
CA ARG A 818 2.13 -13.47 13.62
C ARG A 818 3.36 -13.16 14.46
N ALA A 819 3.79 -14.15 15.25
CA ALA A 819 4.97 -14.02 16.09
C ALA A 819 6.22 -13.70 15.23
N GLY A 820 6.96 -12.65 15.59
CA GLY A 820 8.15 -12.19 14.89
C GLY A 820 7.89 -11.30 13.66
N GLU A 821 6.62 -11.03 13.31
CA GLU A 821 6.24 -10.19 12.17
C GLU A 821 5.69 -8.80 12.59
N GLY A 822 6.12 -8.27 13.74
CA GLY A 822 5.69 -6.96 14.24
C GLY A 822 5.91 -5.84 13.20
N PHE A 823 4.88 -5.03 12.96
CA PHE A 823 4.86 -3.95 11.94
C PHE A 823 5.12 -4.41 10.50
N THR A 824 4.93 -5.71 10.21
CA THR A 824 4.94 -6.24 8.84
C THR A 824 3.53 -6.18 8.27
N LEU A 825 3.39 -5.75 7.01
CA LEU A 825 2.10 -5.68 6.32
C LEU A 825 1.43 -7.07 6.24
N GLU A 826 0.15 -7.14 6.59
CA GLU A 826 -0.67 -8.32 6.39
C GLU A 826 -1.22 -8.38 4.95
N ASN A 827 -1.45 -9.59 4.44
CA ASN A 827 -2.09 -9.82 3.16
C ASN A 827 -3.50 -9.20 3.13
N ASN A 828 -3.86 -8.53 2.04
CA ASN A 828 -5.17 -7.93 1.83
C ASN A 828 -6.33 -8.93 1.96
N ASP A 829 -6.11 -10.21 1.65
CA ASP A 829 -7.12 -11.26 1.87
C ASP A 829 -7.58 -11.36 3.35
N LEU A 830 -6.71 -10.95 4.29
CA LEU A 830 -6.92 -11.01 5.74
C LEU A 830 -7.07 -9.64 6.40
N SER A 831 -6.67 -8.57 5.73
CA SER A 831 -6.65 -7.22 6.30
C SER A 831 -7.58 -6.22 5.61
N TRP A 832 -8.08 -6.52 4.40
CA TRP A 832 -8.86 -5.56 3.61
C TRP A 832 -10.29 -6.04 3.33
N TYR A 833 -11.25 -5.26 3.82
CA TYR A 833 -12.68 -5.60 3.82
C TYR A 833 -13.54 -4.40 3.43
N PRO A 834 -13.54 -4.00 2.13
CA PRO A 834 -14.18 -2.76 1.66
C PRO A 834 -15.70 -2.71 1.87
N LEU A 835 -16.37 -3.84 2.11
CA LEU A 835 -17.82 -3.85 2.37
C LEU A 835 -18.19 -3.50 3.82
N GLN A 836 -17.22 -3.42 4.73
CA GLN A 836 -17.41 -2.95 6.11
C GLN A 836 -18.61 -3.56 6.84
N GLY A 837 -18.81 -4.88 6.69
CA GLY A 837 -19.92 -5.60 7.34
C GLY A 837 -21.29 -5.44 6.68
N SER A 838 -21.38 -4.77 5.51
CA SER A 838 -22.61 -4.76 4.68
C SER A 838 -23.06 -6.16 4.27
N VAL A 839 -22.12 -7.10 4.25
CA VAL A 839 -22.35 -8.53 4.03
C VAL A 839 -21.59 -9.32 5.11
N PRO A 840 -21.99 -10.58 5.40
CA PRO A 840 -21.27 -11.43 6.34
C PRO A 840 -19.81 -11.64 5.92
N ARG A 841 -18.89 -11.56 6.90
CA ARG A 841 -17.48 -11.90 6.72
C ARG A 841 -17.27 -13.39 7.02
N LEU A 842 -16.67 -14.13 6.08
CA LEU A 842 -16.39 -15.56 6.20
C LEU A 842 -14.88 -15.84 6.13
N LEU A 843 -14.37 -16.56 7.12
CA LEU A 843 -13.04 -17.17 7.08
C LEU A 843 -13.21 -18.68 6.96
N VAL A 844 -12.75 -19.25 5.85
CA VAL A 844 -12.85 -20.69 5.60
C VAL A 844 -11.52 -21.36 5.88
N CYS A 845 -11.43 -22.13 6.96
CA CYS A 845 -10.22 -22.86 7.33
C CYS A 845 -10.16 -24.24 6.65
N ILE A 846 -9.08 -24.51 5.93
CA ILE A 846 -8.89 -25.74 5.16
C ILE A 846 -7.70 -26.52 5.73
N THR A 847 -7.97 -27.74 6.20
CA THR A 847 -6.98 -28.64 6.80
C THR A 847 -6.37 -29.65 5.82
N ASP A 848 -6.99 -29.89 4.66
CA ASP A 848 -6.47 -30.79 3.62
C ASP A 848 -6.74 -30.21 2.20
N PRO A 849 -5.71 -29.80 1.44
CA PRO A 849 -5.84 -29.20 0.11
C PRO A 849 -6.16 -30.22 -1.01
N GLN A 850 -6.77 -31.37 -0.69
CA GLN A 850 -7.27 -32.30 -1.70
C GLN A 850 -8.46 -31.72 -2.51
N ALA A 851 -8.74 -32.34 -3.66
CA ALA A 851 -9.82 -31.95 -4.58
C ALA A 851 -11.22 -31.82 -3.93
N THR A 852 -11.46 -32.53 -2.83
CA THR A 852 -12.69 -32.44 -2.02
C THR A 852 -12.81 -31.14 -1.22
N GLY A 853 -11.73 -30.62 -0.63
CA GLY A 853 -11.74 -29.33 0.06
C GLY A 853 -11.99 -28.18 -0.91
N HIS A 854 -11.39 -28.27 -2.11
CA HIS A 854 -11.60 -27.29 -3.17
C HIS A 854 -13.05 -27.24 -3.66
N SER A 855 -13.65 -28.40 -3.97
CA SER A 855 -15.02 -28.46 -4.49
C SER A 855 -16.10 -28.15 -3.44
N ARG A 856 -15.88 -28.47 -2.16
CA ARG A 856 -16.91 -28.28 -1.10
C ARG A 856 -16.85 -26.96 -0.36
N LEU A 857 -15.68 -26.33 -0.27
CA LEU A 857 -15.50 -25.11 0.53
C LEU A 857 -15.04 -23.93 -0.33
N ILE A 858 -13.99 -24.09 -1.13
CA ILE A 858 -13.43 -23.00 -1.92
C ILE A 858 -14.38 -22.58 -3.05
N GLN A 859 -14.91 -23.53 -3.82
CA GLN A 859 -15.78 -23.21 -4.95
C GLN A 859 -17.10 -22.55 -4.52
N PRO A 860 -17.81 -23.01 -3.46
CA PRO A 860 -18.96 -22.30 -2.92
C PRO A 860 -18.59 -20.90 -2.38
N LEU A 861 -17.48 -20.75 -1.66
CA LEU A 861 -17.02 -19.45 -1.20
C LEU A 861 -16.79 -18.48 -2.37
N ARG A 862 -16.09 -18.92 -3.42
CA ARG A 862 -15.88 -18.12 -4.64
C ARG A 862 -17.18 -17.71 -5.30
N ALA A 863 -18.13 -18.63 -5.44
CA ALA A 863 -19.43 -18.32 -6.02
C ALA A 863 -20.20 -17.28 -5.18
N MET A 864 -20.13 -17.36 -3.84
CA MET A 864 -20.75 -16.38 -2.94
C MET A 864 -20.04 -15.01 -2.99
N LEU A 865 -18.71 -14.98 -3.11
CA LEU A 865 -17.93 -13.76 -3.31
C LEU A 865 -18.27 -13.09 -4.65
N GLU A 866 -18.30 -13.86 -5.75
CA GLU A 866 -18.68 -13.39 -7.08
C GLU A 866 -20.12 -12.86 -7.11
N ALA A 867 -21.02 -13.49 -6.36
CA ALA A 867 -22.40 -13.03 -6.19
C ALA A 867 -22.53 -11.82 -5.24
N GLY A 868 -21.47 -11.44 -4.52
CA GLY A 868 -21.50 -10.35 -3.53
C GLY A 868 -22.38 -10.65 -2.31
N GLN A 869 -22.52 -11.92 -1.94
CA GLN A 869 -23.32 -12.34 -0.79
C GLN A 869 -22.54 -12.32 0.52
N VAL A 870 -21.21 -12.39 0.42
CA VAL A 870 -20.25 -12.48 1.54
C VAL A 870 -18.96 -11.76 1.16
N GLU A 871 -18.12 -11.53 2.15
CA GLU A 871 -16.74 -11.07 2.00
C GLU A 871 -15.81 -12.00 2.80
N GLY A 872 -14.56 -12.16 2.39
CA GLY A 872 -13.59 -12.97 3.14
C GLY A 872 -12.74 -13.88 2.28
N THR A 873 -12.07 -14.83 2.92
CA THR A 873 -11.06 -15.65 2.27
C THR A 873 -11.02 -17.08 2.83
N ALA A 874 -10.33 -17.96 2.10
CA ALA A 874 -9.99 -19.29 2.56
C ALA A 874 -8.52 -19.34 2.97
N VAL A 875 -8.25 -19.85 4.17
CA VAL A 875 -6.90 -20.05 4.71
C VAL A 875 -6.59 -21.53 4.86
N SER A 876 -5.38 -21.93 4.47
CA SER A 876 -4.86 -23.25 4.81
C SER A 876 -4.25 -23.18 6.21
N THR A 877 -4.72 -24.02 7.12
CA THR A 877 -4.18 -24.15 8.48
C THR A 877 -2.92 -24.99 8.50
#